data_AF-A0A8H5WHX2-F1
#
_entry.id   AF-A0A8H5WHX2-F1
#
_cell.length_a   1.000
_cell.length_b   1.000
_cell.length_c   1.000
_cell.angle_alpha   90.00
_cell.angle_beta   90.00
_cell.angle_gamma   90.00
#
_symmetry.space_group_name_H-M   'P 1'
#
loop_
_entity.id
_entity.type
_entity.pdbx_description
1 polymer ?
#
loop_
_entity_poly.entity_id
_entity_poly.type
_entity_poly.pdbx_seq_one_letter_code
_entity_poly.pdbx_strand_id
1 'polypeptide(L)'
;MKVRFVGAIKQDSATRRRRALQTNRTRNYRKRQKAREETAAINHHGEPLLDAVDSVVENEIRGPERYLSLENEESEEADISACENFTISIQEVDDSTVSTTEVDPYYEEEIVDTFPAEEDECQRKPQNPQIHVGESADLATNDANTDVEHATHKFIQQFLAGIHGCSVQSHRESLIAHIEAEGLDNHHRLDRSVAHDIPHTLDKEYILTAETDEETTELTPDRWQALFTGSTTQGSNGKPKQACLHVEQAPQTQPSISFDVDSILGFVDSPAVATHGIRFYSAPQYGQNISTDVHLTLDRVDPDPDRPRLIPSRLRDVPHFVFARLEGADFITFHLFFPHLPCSRDFNRLTDEQLSRWFDKIFYPAVRQVYDADRLQHLPASYRHALATCRAPRVENRLVETPTYQAQLQMSYFLSPQGLQQLWDYVLAATCQPGLQDFRNPELFFQAKNTKLLFKCPDAPHDLLAVMNSFECKLRRILDLSHICSDRLYIDVGKETCPMHNSVPSPEPQTYLWRRCCIRHHLGQLYDGDIPKSGQNFYHESMLRDAGAMTSLTPVKSRLRRGGILYGQIYSLTKEIVDAARTYPFQNPDLRHLALDPQLRNGMQSIGGKPVLCNITDRAYLASKRRCQYGLTDSKQRSFGVREEYRISWSLFQSVLKVLRSLTPEARCTQTPGRLSYLWVVSTPIFVDYVWHNINKFTTGFELIRAQRSGGLTTWEQTKMMDMFLRCLRVAVGGHDYSREGALWWSRRELPQSAGLPRVYYGLGFSQTLEQYGYCWIEPRIDWNRLRFLPDITGSVLFGSGTLHQRSDSVMALSYLSTADEG
;
A
#
# COMPACT_ATOMS: atom_id res chain seq x y z
N MET A 1 10.36 30.40 56.22
CA MET A 1 11.59 30.97 56.82
C MET A 1 12.78 30.54 55.96
N LYS A 2 13.64 31.50 55.58
CA LYS A 2 14.87 31.41 54.74
C LYS A 2 14.73 31.02 53.26
N VAL A 3 14.66 32.06 52.43
CA VAL A 3 14.93 32.08 50.99
C VAL A 3 16.43 31.86 50.75
N ARG A 4 16.79 30.97 49.82
CA ARG A 4 18.13 30.86 49.20
C ARG A 4 17.98 31.01 47.70
N PHE A 5 18.60 32.05 47.14
CA PHE A 5 18.75 32.24 45.70
C PHE A 5 19.73 31.22 45.12
N VAL A 6 19.34 30.53 44.05
CA VAL A 6 20.22 29.71 43.22
C VAL A 6 20.43 30.44 41.89
N GLY A 7 21.70 30.57 41.50
CA GLY A 7 22.19 31.47 40.48
C GLY A 7 21.76 31.16 39.04
N ALA A 8 21.90 32.20 38.20
CA ALA A 8 21.61 32.19 36.79
C ALA A 8 22.40 31.12 36.02
N ILE A 9 21.68 30.22 35.35
CA ILE A 9 22.23 29.27 34.39
C ILE A 9 22.66 30.04 33.14
N LYS A 10 23.96 29.95 32.79
CA LYS A 10 24.52 30.46 31.54
C LYS A 10 23.77 29.83 30.34
N GLN A 11 23.03 30.64 29.60
CA GLN A 11 22.46 30.24 28.32
C GLN A 11 23.57 29.97 27.29
N ASP A 12 23.47 28.82 26.64
CA ASP A 12 24.41 28.33 25.62
C ASP A 12 24.52 29.32 24.43
N SER A 13 25.75 29.77 24.17
CA SER A 13 26.10 30.70 23.10
C SER A 13 25.76 30.16 21.70
N ALA A 14 25.70 28.83 21.54
CA ALA A 14 25.32 28.18 20.29
C ALA A 14 23.84 28.39 19.97
N THR A 15 22.96 28.42 20.96
CA THR A 15 21.52 28.66 20.77
C THR A 15 21.23 30.09 20.32
N ARG A 16 21.95 31.09 20.88
CA ARG A 16 21.86 32.48 20.41
C ARG A 16 22.37 32.65 18.97
N ARG A 17 23.45 31.96 18.61
CA ARG A 17 24.01 31.99 17.25
C ARG A 17 23.06 31.36 16.22
N ARG A 18 22.39 30.25 16.57
CA ARG A 18 21.35 29.63 15.71
C ARG A 18 20.15 30.55 15.50
N ARG A 19 19.65 31.20 16.57
CA ARG A 19 18.55 32.16 16.46
C ARG A 19 18.91 33.36 15.59
N ALA A 20 20.10 33.93 15.75
CA ALA A 20 20.57 35.05 14.92
C ALA A 20 20.72 34.67 13.43
N LEU A 21 21.19 33.46 13.14
CA LEU A 21 21.28 32.93 11.77
C LEU A 21 19.89 32.74 11.14
N GLN A 22 18.93 32.25 11.92
CA GLN A 22 17.56 32.06 11.44
C GLN A 22 16.87 33.40 11.14
N THR A 23 17.03 34.40 12.00
CA THR A 23 16.50 35.76 11.76
C THR A 23 17.10 36.41 10.50
N ASN A 24 18.39 36.22 10.25
CA ASN A 24 19.03 36.73 9.02
C ASN A 24 18.55 36.00 7.76
N ARG A 25 18.28 34.69 7.83
CA ARG A 25 17.69 33.93 6.71
C ARG A 25 16.30 34.43 6.35
N THR A 26 15.43 34.65 7.34
CA THR A 26 14.07 35.18 7.12
C THR A 26 14.10 36.58 6.51
N ARG A 27 15.02 37.46 6.97
CA ARG A 27 15.16 38.82 6.43
C ARG A 27 15.64 38.83 4.97
N ASN A 28 16.58 37.96 4.62
CA ASN A 28 17.09 37.85 3.25
C ASN A 28 16.08 37.24 2.28
N TYR A 29 15.25 36.30 2.76
CA TYR A 29 14.14 35.74 1.98
C TYR A 29 13.12 36.82 1.58
N ARG A 30 12.68 37.66 2.53
CA ARG A 30 11.73 38.76 2.25
C ARG A 30 12.27 39.78 1.24
N LYS A 31 13.58 40.06 1.27
CA LYS A 31 14.22 40.93 0.25
C LYS A 31 14.22 40.32 -1.15
N ARG A 32 14.37 38.99 -1.27
CA ARG A 32 14.37 38.28 -2.56
C ARG A 32 12.97 38.19 -3.18
N GLN A 33 11.94 38.04 -2.37
CA GLN A 33 10.55 38.06 -2.85
C GLN A 33 10.20 39.43 -3.43
N LYS A 34 10.54 40.51 -2.71
CA LYS A 34 10.30 41.88 -3.19
C LYS A 34 10.99 42.19 -4.53
N ALA A 35 12.21 41.71 -4.74
CA ALA A 35 12.93 41.89 -6.00
C ALA A 35 12.34 41.07 -7.17
N ARG A 36 11.72 39.91 -6.89
CA ARG A 36 11.07 39.08 -7.93
C ARG A 36 9.75 39.69 -8.41
N GLU A 37 8.97 40.27 -7.50
CA GLU A 37 7.74 41.00 -7.85
C GLU A 37 8.03 42.21 -8.73
N GLU A 38 9.13 42.94 -8.46
CA GLU A 38 9.56 44.08 -9.27
C GLU A 38 10.04 43.68 -10.69
N THR A 39 10.54 42.45 -10.88
CA THR A 39 11.04 41.97 -12.19
C THR A 39 9.92 41.39 -13.07
N ALA A 40 8.88 40.80 -12.47
CA ALA A 40 7.76 40.20 -13.20
C ALA A 40 6.84 41.24 -13.88
N ALA A 41 6.83 42.49 -13.39
CA ALA A 41 6.01 43.56 -13.95
C ALA A 41 6.52 44.12 -15.30
N ILE A 42 7.73 43.77 -15.73
CA ILE A 42 8.41 44.43 -16.86
C ILE A 42 8.29 43.63 -18.19
N ASN A 43 7.92 42.34 -18.16
CA ASN A 43 8.09 41.44 -19.32
C ASN A 43 6.82 41.11 -20.13
N HIS A 44 5.72 41.86 -19.99
CA HIS A 44 4.51 41.66 -20.82
C HIS A 44 4.35 42.76 -21.88
N HIS A 45 5.07 42.66 -23.01
CA HIS A 45 4.66 43.22 -24.32
C HIS A 45 5.48 42.59 -25.47
N GLY A 46 4.80 42.00 -26.47
CA GLY A 46 5.36 41.77 -27.83
C GLY A 46 5.28 40.35 -28.42
N GLU A 47 4.08 39.95 -28.88
CA GLU A 47 3.63 39.49 -30.23
C GLU A 47 4.59 38.90 -31.35
N PRO A 48 4.09 38.32 -32.49
CA PRO A 48 4.08 36.87 -32.78
C PRO A 48 4.52 36.42 -34.23
N LEU A 49 4.37 35.10 -34.51
CA LEU A 49 3.97 34.40 -35.78
C LEU A 49 4.83 34.39 -37.06
N LEU A 50 4.77 33.22 -37.74
CA LEU A 50 4.71 32.88 -39.19
C LEU A 50 5.70 31.74 -39.57
N ASP A 51 5.50 30.82 -40.51
CA ASP A 51 4.39 30.13 -41.21
C ASP A 51 5.07 29.19 -42.24
N ALA A 52 4.29 28.27 -42.84
CA ALA A 52 4.38 27.83 -44.25
C ALA A 52 5.28 26.66 -44.74
N VAL A 53 4.58 25.58 -45.21
CA VAL A 53 4.45 25.13 -46.63
C VAL A 53 5.08 23.79 -47.14
N ASP A 54 4.15 22.90 -47.55
CA ASP A 54 3.97 21.96 -48.70
C ASP A 54 5.07 21.11 -49.37
N SER A 55 4.68 19.85 -49.69
CA SER A 55 4.43 19.28 -51.05
C SER A 55 4.42 17.72 -50.97
N VAL A 56 3.33 16.96 -51.16
CA VAL A 56 2.54 16.50 -52.34
C VAL A 56 3.32 15.74 -53.45
N VAL A 57 2.82 14.52 -53.78
CA VAL A 57 2.56 13.94 -55.14
C VAL A 57 3.12 12.50 -55.38
N GLU A 58 2.17 11.54 -55.34
CA GLU A 58 1.83 10.50 -56.36
C GLU A 58 2.73 9.28 -56.71
N ASN A 59 2.13 8.09 -56.52
CA ASN A 59 1.50 7.23 -57.55
C ASN A 59 1.96 5.77 -57.75
N GLU A 60 0.93 4.92 -57.85
CA GLU A 60 0.75 3.76 -58.75
C GLU A 60 1.48 2.42 -58.47
N ILE A 61 0.95 1.21 -58.74
CA ILE A 61 -0.36 0.57 -59.07
C ILE A 61 -0.07 -0.97 -59.15
N ARG A 62 -1.12 -1.83 -59.05
CA ARG A 62 -1.22 -3.30 -59.37
C ARG A 62 -0.46 -4.26 -58.43
N GLY A 63 -1.06 -5.26 -57.75
CA GLY A 63 -2.17 -6.17 -58.07
C GLY A 63 -1.67 -7.40 -58.86
N PRO A 64 -2.32 -8.59 -58.82
CA PRO A 64 -3.26 -9.14 -57.83
C PRO A 64 -3.18 -10.70 -57.65
N GLU A 65 -4.14 -11.28 -56.90
CA GLU A 65 -4.69 -12.67 -57.02
C GLU A 65 -3.77 -13.87 -56.66
N ARG A 66 -4.20 -15.03 -56.14
CA ARG A 66 -5.51 -15.64 -55.82
C ARG A 66 -5.26 -16.98 -55.07
N TYR A 67 -6.24 -17.33 -54.22
CA TYR A 67 -6.86 -18.66 -54.05
C TYR A 67 -6.22 -19.85 -53.30
N LEU A 68 -6.90 -20.15 -52.18
CA LEU A 68 -7.77 -21.33 -51.89
C LEU A 68 -7.23 -22.63 -51.27
N SER A 69 -8.11 -23.11 -50.38
CA SER A 69 -8.48 -24.48 -50.00
C SER A 69 -7.82 -25.01 -48.71
N LEU A 70 -8.57 -25.21 -47.61
CA LEU A 70 -9.56 -26.29 -47.33
C LEU A 70 -8.80 -27.65 -47.22
N GLU A 71 -8.92 -28.47 -46.18
CA GLU A 71 -10.09 -28.89 -45.42
C GLU A 71 -9.67 -29.80 -44.23
N ASN A 72 -10.54 -29.85 -43.21
CA ASN A 72 -10.99 -30.99 -42.38
C ASN A 72 -9.98 -31.91 -41.64
N GLU A 73 -10.21 -32.09 -40.32
CA GLU A 73 -10.89 -33.29 -39.79
C GLU A 73 -11.30 -33.11 -38.30
N GLU A 74 -12.62 -33.14 -38.09
CA GLU A 74 -13.40 -33.78 -37.01
C GLU A 74 -12.77 -35.09 -36.48
N SER A 75 -13.01 -35.70 -35.32
CA SER A 75 -13.85 -35.57 -34.11
C SER A 75 -13.39 -36.72 -33.19
N GLU A 76 -13.65 -36.67 -31.88
CA GLU A 76 -14.44 -37.70 -31.15
C GLU A 76 -14.31 -37.59 -29.63
N GLU A 77 -15.48 -37.57 -29.00
CA GLU A 77 -15.77 -37.58 -27.57
C GLU A 77 -15.58 -38.98 -26.96
N ALA A 78 -15.29 -39.04 -25.66
CA ALA A 78 -15.68 -40.17 -24.83
C ALA A 78 -16.07 -39.68 -23.42
N ASP A 79 -17.24 -40.17 -23.02
CA ASP A 79 -18.08 -39.79 -21.90
C ASP A 79 -17.81 -40.68 -20.66
N ILE A 80 -18.56 -40.43 -19.56
CA ILE A 80 -18.84 -41.29 -18.38
C ILE A 80 -18.21 -40.90 -17.01
N SER A 81 -18.98 -40.11 -16.26
CA SER A 81 -19.72 -40.43 -15.00
C SER A 81 -19.04 -40.80 -13.65
N ALA A 82 -19.65 -40.19 -12.60
CA ALA A 82 -19.98 -40.66 -11.24
C ALA A 82 -19.03 -40.38 -10.04
N CYS A 83 -19.45 -39.37 -9.27
CA CYS A 83 -19.66 -39.31 -7.81
C CYS A 83 -18.83 -40.22 -6.89
N GLU A 84 -18.08 -39.62 -5.96
CA GLU A 84 -17.90 -40.15 -4.60
C GLU A 84 -17.56 -39.04 -3.59
N ASN A 85 -18.30 -39.05 -2.47
CA ASN A 85 -18.14 -38.17 -1.32
C ASN A 85 -16.84 -38.49 -0.55
N PHE A 86 -15.96 -37.51 -0.35
CA PHE A 86 -14.88 -37.60 0.63
C PHE A 86 -14.90 -36.42 1.61
N THR A 87 -15.28 -36.73 2.85
CA THR A 87 -15.06 -35.92 4.04
C THR A 87 -13.57 -35.95 4.37
N ILE A 88 -12.88 -34.80 4.32
CA ILE A 88 -11.48 -34.69 4.74
C ILE A 88 -11.40 -33.89 6.04
N SER A 89 -10.89 -34.55 7.07
CA SER A 89 -10.45 -33.98 8.35
C SER A 89 -9.28 -33.04 8.10
N ILE A 90 -9.44 -31.77 8.46
CA ILE A 90 -8.37 -30.76 8.36
C ILE A 90 -7.45 -30.93 9.57
N GLN A 91 -6.27 -31.46 9.30
CA GLN A 91 -5.13 -31.43 10.20
C GLN A 91 -4.54 -30.01 10.17
N GLU A 92 -4.41 -29.38 11.33
CA GLU A 92 -3.86 -28.04 11.49
C GLU A 92 -2.45 -27.95 10.89
N VAL A 93 -2.31 -27.18 9.81
CA VAL A 93 -1.01 -26.80 9.24
C VAL A 93 -0.69 -25.39 9.74
N ASP A 94 0.44 -25.30 10.43
CA ASP A 94 1.04 -24.12 11.07
C ASP A 94 1.31 -23.01 10.03
N ASP A 95 0.43 -22.02 10.00
CA ASP A 95 0.43 -20.90 9.05
C ASP A 95 1.01 -19.65 9.74
N SER A 96 2.33 -19.60 9.94
CA SER A 96 2.95 -18.47 10.66
C SER A 96 4.38 -18.11 10.22
N THR A 97 4.62 -17.99 8.91
CA THR A 97 5.80 -17.27 8.37
C THR A 97 5.44 -15.84 7.95
N VAL A 98 5.28 -14.94 8.92
CA VAL A 98 5.26 -13.49 8.68
C VAL A 98 6.58 -12.90 9.17
N SER A 99 7.46 -12.57 8.22
CA SER A 99 8.67 -11.78 8.45
C SER A 99 8.27 -10.39 8.94
N THR A 100 8.60 -10.05 10.18
CA THR A 100 8.52 -8.69 10.70
C THR A 100 9.53 -7.81 9.97
N THR A 101 9.06 -6.97 9.06
CA THR A 101 9.82 -5.82 8.57
C THR A 101 9.99 -4.86 9.74
N GLU A 102 11.20 -4.80 10.31
CA GLU A 102 11.60 -3.67 11.15
C GLU A 102 11.45 -2.39 10.30
N VAL A 103 10.69 -1.42 10.80
CA VAL A 103 10.65 -0.07 10.21
C VAL A 103 11.99 0.58 10.55
N ASP A 104 12.82 0.78 9.53
CA ASP A 104 14.08 1.52 9.64
C ASP A 104 13.79 2.98 10.02
N PRO A 105 14.41 3.53 11.09
CA PRO A 105 14.28 4.92 11.50
C PRO A 105 14.92 5.95 10.54
N TYR A 106 15.43 5.56 9.37
CA TYR A 106 16.01 6.45 8.36
C TYR A 106 15.23 6.50 7.05
N TYR A 107 13.94 6.86 7.15
CA TYR A 107 13.26 7.58 6.08
C TYR A 107 13.68 9.05 6.11
N GLU A 108 14.79 9.41 5.44
CA GLU A 108 14.88 10.78 4.95
C GLU A 108 13.91 10.87 3.75
N GLU A 109 12.77 11.52 3.99
CA GLU A 109 12.08 12.21 2.92
C GLU A 109 13.12 13.05 2.18
N GLU A 110 13.44 12.72 0.93
CA GLU A 110 13.99 13.71 0.03
C GLU A 110 12.95 14.84 0.01
N ILE A 111 13.30 15.95 0.66
CA ILE A 111 12.45 17.12 0.82
C ILE A 111 12.06 17.60 -0.58
N VAL A 112 10.87 17.22 -1.01
CA VAL A 112 10.12 17.95 -2.02
C VAL A 112 9.44 19.07 -1.24
N ASP A 113 9.95 20.29 -1.38
CA ASP A 113 9.31 21.49 -0.84
C ASP A 113 7.86 21.58 -1.35
N THR A 114 6.91 21.08 -0.58
CA THR A 114 5.51 21.48 -0.66
C THR A 114 5.33 22.69 0.24
N PHE A 115 5.20 23.86 -0.39
CA PHE A 115 4.94 25.14 0.26
C PHE A 115 3.78 25.04 1.26
N PRO A 116 3.98 25.40 2.54
CA PRO A 116 2.88 25.79 3.41
C PRO A 116 2.44 27.21 3.01
N ALA A 117 1.19 27.38 2.61
CA ALA A 117 0.59 28.70 2.54
C ALA A 117 0.37 29.19 3.98
N GLU A 118 1.10 30.24 4.36
CA GLU A 118 0.85 30.99 5.60
C GLU A 118 -0.53 31.65 5.48
N GLU A 119 -1.46 31.28 6.37
CA GLU A 119 -2.68 32.03 6.61
C GLU A 119 -2.31 33.38 7.25
N ASP A 120 -2.66 34.47 6.57
CA ASP A 120 -2.45 35.84 7.05
C ASP A 120 -3.47 36.15 8.17
N GLU A 121 -3.10 35.86 9.43
CA GLU A 121 -3.85 36.29 10.61
C GLU A 121 -3.74 37.81 10.79
N CYS A 122 -4.73 38.54 10.30
CA CYS A 122 -4.87 39.96 10.59
C CYS A 122 -5.44 40.18 12.00
N GLN A 123 -4.53 40.53 12.92
CA GLN A 123 -4.69 41.30 14.17
C GLN A 123 -6.11 41.73 14.60
N ARG A 124 -6.67 41.12 15.66
CA ARG A 124 -7.46 41.83 16.69
C ARG A 124 -7.19 41.24 18.09
N LYS A 125 -6.95 42.14 19.05
CA LYS A 125 -6.60 41.87 20.46
C LYS A 125 -7.70 41.11 21.22
N PRO A 126 -7.36 40.34 22.27
CA PRO A 126 -8.30 39.50 23.01
C PRO A 126 -9.15 40.35 23.98
N GLN A 127 -10.47 40.22 23.91
CA GLN A 127 -11.36 40.54 25.03
C GLN A 127 -11.92 39.22 25.58
N ASN A 128 -11.77 39.04 26.90
CA ASN A 128 -12.27 37.91 27.69
C ASN A 128 -13.76 37.61 27.38
N PRO A 129 -14.15 36.35 27.16
CA PRO A 129 -15.56 35.98 27.22
C PRO A 129 -15.92 35.66 28.68
N GLN A 130 -16.74 36.52 29.27
CA GLN A 130 -17.60 36.14 30.39
C GLN A 130 -18.61 35.09 29.92
N ILE A 131 -18.87 34.16 30.82
CA ILE A 131 -19.84 33.06 30.74
C ILE A 131 -21.21 33.61 30.35
N HIS A 132 -21.77 33.14 29.23
CA HIS A 132 -23.21 33.12 29.01
C HIS A 132 -23.64 31.76 28.46
N VAL A 133 -24.48 31.09 29.25
CA VAL A 133 -25.24 29.89 28.94
C VAL A 133 -26.40 30.29 28.04
N GLY A 134 -26.66 29.53 26.97
CA GLY A 134 -27.92 29.56 26.23
C GLY A 134 -27.79 29.42 24.71
N GLU A 135 -28.36 28.34 24.18
CA GLU A 135 -28.86 28.19 22.78
C GLU A 135 -27.83 28.14 21.63
N SER A 136 -27.25 26.95 21.39
CA SER A 136 -26.61 26.62 20.10
C SER A 136 -26.57 25.10 19.82
N ALA A 137 -27.68 24.39 20.08
CA ALA A 137 -27.78 22.96 19.76
C ALA A 137 -28.55 22.67 18.45
N ASP A 138 -29.35 23.62 17.93
CA ASP A 138 -30.33 23.33 16.87
C ASP A 138 -29.85 23.61 15.43
N LEU A 139 -28.73 24.30 15.23
CA LEU A 139 -28.19 24.58 13.88
C LEU A 139 -27.18 23.52 13.39
N ALA A 140 -26.44 22.87 14.30
CA ALA A 140 -25.43 21.86 13.92
C ALA A 140 -26.05 20.50 13.53
N THR A 141 -27.24 20.20 14.05
CA THR A 141 -27.96 18.93 13.82
C THR A 141 -28.60 18.87 12.44
N ASN A 142 -29.09 19.99 11.90
CA ASN A 142 -29.64 20.07 10.55
C ASN A 142 -28.56 19.83 9.48
N ASP A 143 -27.41 20.50 9.60
CA ASP A 143 -26.31 20.34 8.63
C ASP A 143 -25.74 18.90 8.64
N ALA A 144 -25.58 18.29 9.82
CA ALA A 144 -25.10 16.92 9.94
C ALA A 144 -26.05 15.89 9.27
N ASN A 145 -27.37 16.07 9.42
CA ASN A 145 -28.34 15.19 8.77
C ASN A 145 -28.30 15.35 7.23
N THR A 146 -28.12 16.58 6.73
CA THR A 146 -27.99 16.82 5.27
C THR A 146 -26.71 16.23 4.67
N ASP A 147 -25.61 16.18 5.44
CA ASP A 147 -24.35 15.57 4.98
C ASP A 147 -24.44 14.04 4.94
N VAL A 148 -25.10 13.40 5.91
CA VAL A 148 -25.38 11.95 5.87
C VAL A 148 -26.29 11.61 4.70
N GLU A 149 -27.36 12.37 4.46
CA GLU A 149 -28.25 12.18 3.30
C GLU A 149 -27.50 12.32 1.98
N HIS A 150 -26.62 13.32 1.87
CA HIS A 150 -25.76 13.51 0.70
C HIS A 150 -24.80 12.33 0.48
N ALA A 151 -24.12 11.86 1.54
CA ALA A 151 -23.24 10.70 1.46
C ALA A 151 -24.02 9.41 1.11
N THR A 152 -25.21 9.22 1.68
CA THR A 152 -26.11 8.09 1.35
C THR A 152 -26.48 8.10 -0.13
N HIS A 153 -26.87 9.26 -0.66
CA HIS A 153 -27.21 9.38 -2.08
C HIS A 153 -26.02 9.05 -2.98
N LYS A 154 -24.83 9.63 -2.70
CA LYS A 154 -23.60 9.33 -3.46
C LYS A 154 -23.25 7.83 -3.41
N PHE A 155 -23.31 7.23 -2.22
CA PHE A 155 -23.00 5.82 -2.00
C PHE A 155 -23.96 4.90 -2.77
N ILE A 156 -25.27 5.11 -2.64
CA ILE A 156 -26.28 4.29 -3.33
C ILE A 156 -26.19 4.45 -4.84
N GLN A 157 -26.07 5.68 -5.33
CA GLN A 157 -25.91 5.97 -6.75
C GLN A 157 -24.72 5.19 -7.32
N GLN A 158 -23.57 5.26 -6.65
CA GLN A 158 -22.37 4.55 -7.06
C GLN A 158 -22.51 3.02 -7.00
N PHE A 159 -23.01 2.48 -5.90
CA PHE A 159 -23.07 1.03 -5.70
C PHE A 159 -24.12 0.37 -6.61
N LEU A 160 -25.26 1.02 -6.85
CA LEU A 160 -26.33 0.47 -7.68
C LEU A 160 -26.17 0.77 -9.18
N ALA A 161 -25.72 1.98 -9.56
CA ALA A 161 -25.58 2.35 -10.98
C ALA A 161 -24.16 2.12 -11.54
N GLY A 162 -23.14 2.00 -10.66
CA GLY A 162 -21.73 1.96 -11.06
C GLY A 162 -21.04 3.31 -10.94
N ILE A 163 -19.72 3.32 -11.17
CA ILE A 163 -18.96 4.55 -11.11
C ILE A 163 -19.30 5.47 -12.29
N HIS A 164 -19.35 6.77 -12.01
CA HIS A 164 -19.50 7.80 -13.05
C HIS A 164 -18.15 8.05 -13.72
N GLY A 165 -17.85 7.26 -14.76
CA GLY A 165 -16.68 7.45 -15.62
C GLY A 165 -16.94 8.41 -16.79
N CYS A 166 -15.95 8.54 -17.68
CA CYS A 166 -16.10 9.25 -18.94
C CYS A 166 -17.19 8.61 -19.84
N SER A 167 -17.80 9.43 -20.70
CA SER A 167 -18.76 8.96 -21.70
C SER A 167 -18.06 8.15 -22.80
N VAL A 168 -18.84 7.30 -23.51
CA VAL A 168 -18.33 6.57 -24.69
C VAL A 168 -17.80 7.53 -25.75
N GLN A 169 -18.47 8.68 -25.93
CA GLN A 169 -18.04 9.72 -26.87
C GLN A 169 -16.69 10.32 -26.47
N SER A 170 -16.49 10.64 -25.19
CA SER A 170 -15.22 11.16 -24.68
C SER A 170 -14.07 10.17 -24.88
N HIS A 171 -14.31 8.87 -24.68
CA HIS A 171 -13.31 7.84 -25.00
C HIS A 171 -12.99 7.78 -26.49
N ARG A 172 -13.99 7.90 -27.36
CA ARG A 172 -13.80 7.90 -28.81
C ARG A 172 -12.98 9.10 -29.27
N GLU A 173 -13.29 10.29 -28.78
CA GLU A 173 -12.53 11.52 -29.07
C GLU A 173 -11.10 11.41 -28.56
N SER A 174 -10.90 10.89 -27.35
CA SER A 174 -9.56 10.65 -26.80
C SER A 174 -8.76 9.66 -27.65
N LEU A 175 -9.40 8.62 -28.19
CA LEU A 175 -8.76 7.66 -29.09
C LEU A 175 -8.39 8.30 -30.43
N ILE A 176 -9.28 9.11 -31.01
CA ILE A 176 -9.00 9.82 -32.27
C ILE A 176 -7.80 10.76 -32.09
N ALA A 177 -7.82 11.61 -31.05
CA ALA A 177 -6.72 12.50 -30.75
C ALA A 177 -5.40 11.75 -30.49
N HIS A 178 -5.48 10.57 -29.86
CA HIS A 178 -4.32 9.72 -29.63
C HIS A 178 -3.72 9.14 -30.93
N ILE A 179 -4.58 8.68 -31.85
CA ILE A 179 -4.16 8.17 -33.16
C ILE A 179 -3.61 9.31 -34.03
N GLU A 180 -4.24 10.49 -34.00
CA GLU A 180 -3.77 11.68 -34.72
C GLU A 180 -2.39 12.14 -34.24
N ALA A 181 -2.14 12.08 -32.93
CA ALA A 181 -0.85 12.48 -32.35
C ALA A 181 0.29 11.50 -32.64
N GLU A 182 0.03 10.19 -32.61
CA GLU A 182 1.07 9.16 -32.66
C GLU A 182 1.21 8.47 -34.03
N GLY A 183 0.21 8.59 -34.90
CA GLY A 183 0.12 7.92 -36.20
C GLY A 183 -0.48 6.50 -36.09
N LEU A 184 -0.96 5.97 -37.21
CA LEU A 184 -1.75 4.72 -37.24
C LEU A 184 -0.95 3.45 -36.89
N ASP A 185 0.38 3.48 -37.03
CA ASP A 185 1.17 2.25 -37.10
C ASP A 185 1.89 1.87 -35.80
N ASN A 186 2.06 2.80 -34.84
CA ASN A 186 2.73 2.55 -33.56
C ASN A 186 1.72 2.35 -32.43
N HIS A 187 0.82 1.37 -32.57
CA HIS A 187 -0.13 1.01 -31.52
C HIS A 187 -0.11 -0.50 -31.31
N HIS A 188 0.53 -0.95 -30.23
CA HIS A 188 0.75 -2.37 -29.97
C HIS A 188 -0.14 -2.89 -28.83
N ARG A 189 -0.68 -4.08 -29.07
CA ARG A 189 -1.30 -4.93 -28.05
C ARG A 189 -0.29 -5.38 -27.00
N LEU A 190 -0.77 -5.81 -25.83
CA LEU A 190 0.10 -6.20 -24.72
C LEU A 190 1.03 -7.38 -25.10
N ASP A 191 0.54 -8.37 -25.87
CA ASP A 191 1.32 -9.51 -26.40
C ASP A 191 2.40 -9.09 -27.41
N ARG A 192 2.37 -7.87 -27.94
CA ARG A 192 3.37 -7.34 -28.88
C ARG A 192 4.25 -6.25 -28.28
N SER A 193 3.91 -5.81 -27.07
CA SER A 193 4.58 -4.70 -26.37
C SER A 193 5.91 -5.13 -25.73
N VAL A 194 6.01 -6.35 -25.20
CA VAL A 194 7.24 -6.89 -24.58
C VAL A 194 7.82 -8.01 -25.44
N ALA A 195 9.15 -8.07 -25.57
CA ALA A 195 9.82 -9.13 -26.33
C ALA A 195 9.67 -10.50 -25.62
N HIS A 196 9.38 -11.55 -26.39
CA HIS A 196 9.15 -12.90 -25.87
C HIS A 196 10.39 -13.80 -25.99
N ASP A 197 11.26 -13.50 -26.97
CA ASP A 197 12.54 -14.18 -27.19
C ASP A 197 13.62 -13.52 -26.33
N ILE A 198 13.69 -13.89 -25.05
CA ILE A 198 14.69 -13.46 -24.08
C ILE A 198 14.95 -14.64 -23.14
N PRO A 199 16.18 -14.87 -22.65
CA PRO A 199 16.43 -15.84 -21.60
C PRO A 199 15.42 -15.71 -20.45
N HIS A 200 14.79 -16.83 -20.10
CA HIS A 200 13.86 -16.93 -18.98
C HIS A 200 14.67 -17.16 -17.71
N THR A 201 14.58 -16.21 -16.79
CA THR A 201 15.18 -16.34 -15.45
C THR A 201 14.12 -16.49 -14.38
N LEU A 202 12.91 -15.97 -14.59
CA LEU A 202 11.85 -15.94 -13.59
C LEU A 202 11.43 -17.34 -13.10
N ASP A 203 11.45 -18.32 -14.00
CA ASP A 203 11.11 -19.73 -13.76
C ASP A 203 12.26 -20.56 -13.16
N LYS A 204 13.49 -20.05 -13.21
CA LYS A 204 14.67 -20.74 -12.64
C LYS A 204 14.66 -20.71 -11.12
N GLU A 205 14.90 -21.86 -10.51
CA GLU A 205 14.98 -22.03 -9.04
C GLU A 205 16.26 -21.48 -8.41
N TYR A 206 17.20 -21.02 -9.23
CA TYR A 206 18.48 -20.46 -8.84
C TYR A 206 18.68 -19.06 -9.44
N ILE A 207 19.73 -18.38 -8.98
CA ILE A 207 20.19 -17.11 -9.54
C ILE A 207 21.35 -17.42 -10.49
N LEU A 208 21.34 -16.87 -11.69
CA LEU A 208 22.42 -17.13 -12.66
C LEU A 208 23.81 -16.81 -12.08
N THR A 209 24.77 -17.67 -12.43
CA THR A 209 26.19 -17.57 -12.16
C THR A 209 27.00 -17.81 -13.43
N ALA A 210 28.27 -17.41 -13.46
CA ALA A 210 29.17 -17.65 -14.59
C ALA A 210 29.35 -19.14 -14.93
N GLU A 211 29.14 -20.05 -13.97
CA GLU A 211 29.27 -21.51 -14.15
C GLU A 211 27.99 -22.16 -14.71
N THR A 212 26.84 -21.52 -14.51
CA THR A 212 25.53 -21.97 -15.04
C THR A 212 25.25 -21.45 -16.45
N ASP A 213 26.25 -20.82 -17.09
CA ASP A 213 26.11 -19.94 -18.26
C ASP A 213 26.36 -20.64 -19.63
N GLU A 214 26.53 -21.97 -19.66
CA GLU A 214 26.89 -22.68 -20.90
C GLU A 214 25.78 -22.68 -21.98
N GLU A 215 24.52 -22.37 -21.62
CA GLU A 215 23.36 -22.37 -22.54
C GLU A 215 22.60 -21.03 -22.62
N THR A 216 22.98 -19.99 -21.88
CA THR A 216 22.27 -18.70 -21.91
C THR A 216 22.78 -17.81 -23.03
N THR A 217 21.91 -17.56 -24.03
CA THR A 217 22.22 -16.72 -25.19
C THR A 217 22.67 -15.32 -24.77
N GLU A 218 23.92 -14.93 -25.04
CA GLU A 218 24.38 -13.56 -24.87
C GLU A 218 23.44 -12.60 -25.63
N LEU A 219 22.80 -11.68 -24.91
CA LEU A 219 21.94 -10.67 -25.51
C LEU A 219 22.81 -9.64 -26.24
N THR A 220 22.59 -9.48 -27.54
CA THR A 220 23.25 -8.43 -28.32
C THR A 220 22.84 -7.03 -27.82
N PRO A 221 23.68 -5.99 -28.02
CA PRO A 221 23.34 -4.62 -27.61
C PRO A 221 21.99 -4.13 -28.16
N ASP A 222 21.66 -4.50 -29.40
CA ASP A 222 20.37 -4.17 -30.02
C ASP A 222 19.18 -4.85 -29.32
N ARG A 223 19.34 -6.11 -28.86
CA ARG A 223 18.31 -6.81 -28.07
C ARG A 223 18.12 -6.16 -26.71
N TRP A 224 19.20 -5.78 -26.04
CA TRP A 224 19.13 -5.00 -24.78
C TRP A 224 18.38 -3.69 -24.98
N GLN A 225 18.75 -2.92 -26.00
CA GLN A 225 18.11 -1.65 -26.30
C GLN A 225 16.62 -1.84 -26.57
N ALA A 226 16.24 -2.78 -27.43
CA ALA A 226 14.84 -3.07 -27.75
C ALA A 226 14.03 -3.45 -26.52
N LEU A 227 14.61 -4.23 -25.60
CA LEU A 227 13.92 -4.74 -24.42
C LEU A 227 13.59 -3.68 -23.37
N PHE A 228 14.47 -2.70 -23.21
CA PHE A 228 14.35 -1.71 -22.13
C PHE A 228 13.93 -0.33 -22.60
N THR A 229 14.21 0.02 -23.86
CA THR A 229 13.84 1.32 -24.44
C THR A 229 12.65 1.23 -25.40
N GLY A 230 12.28 0.03 -25.85
CA GLY A 230 11.19 -0.18 -26.80
C GLY A 230 11.53 0.22 -28.24
N SER A 231 12.73 0.74 -28.50
CA SER A 231 13.23 1.15 -29.82
C SER A 231 14.18 0.12 -30.42
N THR A 232 14.11 -0.11 -31.73
CA THR A 232 15.10 -0.90 -32.49
C THR A 232 15.92 -0.01 -33.42
N THR A 233 17.17 -0.39 -33.66
CA THR A 233 18.08 0.27 -34.62
C THR A 233 17.61 0.15 -36.08
N GLN A 234 16.73 -0.81 -36.38
CA GLN A 234 16.22 -1.11 -37.72
C GLN A 234 14.80 -0.57 -38.01
N GLY A 235 14.13 0.07 -37.05
CA GLY A 235 12.79 0.62 -37.23
C GLY A 235 12.81 2.01 -37.90
N SER A 236 11.91 2.23 -38.87
CA SER A 236 11.91 3.40 -39.76
C SER A 236 11.79 4.78 -39.07
N ASN A 237 11.38 4.84 -37.79
CA ASN A 237 11.22 6.09 -37.04
C ASN A 237 11.98 6.16 -35.69
N GLY A 238 12.68 5.10 -35.26
CA GLY A 238 13.43 5.05 -33.99
C GLY A 238 12.62 5.25 -32.69
N LYS A 239 11.29 5.40 -32.76
CA LYS A 239 10.41 5.62 -31.61
C LYS A 239 10.16 4.31 -30.82
N PRO A 240 10.08 4.37 -29.48
CA PRO A 240 9.60 3.28 -28.65
C PRO A 240 8.20 2.79 -29.04
N LYS A 241 8.00 1.47 -28.92
CA LYS A 241 6.68 0.84 -29.09
C LYS A 241 5.65 1.40 -28.12
N GLN A 242 4.47 1.73 -28.62
CA GLN A 242 3.37 2.20 -27.77
C GLN A 242 2.50 1.04 -27.26
N ALA A 243 2.34 0.91 -25.95
CA ALA A 243 1.36 0.01 -25.37
C ALA A 243 -0.03 0.67 -25.41
N CYS A 244 -0.96 0.11 -26.19
CA CYS A 244 -2.27 0.71 -26.44
C CYS A 244 -3.40 -0.25 -26.10
N LEU A 245 -4.12 0.01 -24.99
CA LEU A 245 -5.26 -0.84 -24.58
C LEU A 245 -6.48 -0.69 -25.51
N HIS A 246 -6.53 0.32 -26.38
CA HIS A 246 -7.61 0.50 -27.35
C HIS A 246 -7.59 -0.53 -28.48
N VAL A 247 -6.43 -1.12 -28.78
CA VAL A 247 -6.30 -2.18 -29.80
C VAL A 247 -6.56 -3.58 -29.23
N GLU A 248 -6.85 -3.70 -27.93
CA GLU A 248 -7.34 -4.96 -27.36
C GLU A 248 -8.79 -5.19 -27.79
N GLN A 249 -9.04 -6.34 -28.43
CA GLN A 249 -10.32 -6.70 -29.03
C GLN A 249 -11.06 -7.80 -28.27
N ALA A 250 -10.78 -7.97 -26.97
CA ALA A 250 -11.47 -8.98 -26.17
C ALA A 250 -12.98 -8.62 -26.04
N PRO A 251 -13.89 -9.53 -26.43
CA PRO A 251 -15.32 -9.28 -26.33
C PRO A 251 -15.73 -9.23 -24.86
N GLN A 252 -16.35 -8.16 -24.38
CA GLN A 252 -16.79 -8.11 -22.98
C GLN A 252 -17.93 -9.09 -22.73
N THR A 253 -17.70 -10.11 -21.89
CA THR A 253 -18.79 -10.95 -21.36
C THR A 253 -19.68 -10.12 -20.44
N GLN A 254 -20.95 -10.52 -20.29
CA GLN A 254 -21.83 -9.84 -19.34
C GLN A 254 -21.21 -9.91 -17.94
N PRO A 255 -20.95 -8.77 -17.27
CA PRO A 255 -20.31 -8.79 -15.97
C PRO A 255 -21.28 -9.27 -14.88
N SER A 256 -20.78 -10.02 -13.91
CA SER A 256 -21.47 -10.25 -12.64
C SER A 256 -21.06 -9.20 -11.63
N ILE A 257 -22.03 -8.75 -10.83
CA ILE A 257 -21.78 -7.85 -9.70
C ILE A 257 -22.05 -8.61 -8.41
N SER A 258 -21.16 -8.46 -7.44
CA SER A 258 -21.40 -8.95 -6.07
C SER A 258 -20.95 -7.95 -5.03
N PHE A 259 -21.58 -7.98 -3.87
CA PHE A 259 -21.29 -7.14 -2.72
C PHE A 259 -20.80 -7.97 -1.53
N ASP A 260 -20.01 -7.35 -0.67
CA ASP A 260 -19.52 -7.96 0.56
C ASP A 260 -19.16 -6.91 1.62
N VAL A 261 -18.83 -7.40 2.82
CA VAL A 261 -18.26 -6.60 3.91
C VAL A 261 -16.89 -7.18 4.28
N ASP A 262 -15.82 -6.41 4.02
CA ASP A 262 -14.45 -6.92 4.17
C ASP A 262 -13.85 -6.67 5.56
N SER A 263 -14.37 -5.67 6.27
CA SER A 263 -13.89 -5.40 7.61
C SER A 263 -14.90 -4.67 8.49
N ILE A 264 -14.70 -4.79 9.79
CA ILE A 264 -15.42 -4.07 10.85
C ILE A 264 -14.37 -3.55 11.81
N LEU A 265 -14.46 -2.27 12.18
CA LEU A 265 -13.55 -1.64 13.13
C LEU A 265 -14.38 -0.78 14.08
N GLY A 266 -14.23 -0.95 15.39
CA GLY A 266 -15.01 -0.17 16.32
C GLY A 266 -14.43 -0.07 17.71
N PHE A 267 -14.85 0.95 18.45
CA PHE A 267 -14.56 1.08 19.88
C PHE A 267 -15.74 0.54 20.69
N VAL A 268 -15.43 -0.04 21.84
CA VAL A 268 -16.40 -0.60 22.78
C VAL A 268 -16.13 -0.08 24.17
N ASP A 269 -17.19 0.09 24.95
CA ASP A 269 -17.09 0.54 26.34
C ASP A 269 -16.67 -0.58 27.29
N SER A 270 -16.84 -1.84 26.88
CA SER A 270 -16.67 -3.03 27.73
C SER A 270 -16.43 -4.29 26.90
N PRO A 271 -15.63 -5.27 27.41
CA PRO A 271 -15.53 -6.60 26.81
C PRO A 271 -16.84 -7.38 26.89
N ALA A 272 -17.84 -6.92 27.66
CA ALA A 272 -19.18 -7.51 27.71
C ALA A 272 -19.92 -7.47 26.36
N VAL A 273 -19.44 -6.69 25.39
CA VAL A 273 -19.84 -6.78 23.97
C VAL A 273 -19.77 -8.22 23.44
N ALA A 274 -18.88 -9.06 23.97
CA ALA A 274 -18.69 -10.44 23.56
C ALA A 274 -19.76 -11.39 24.16
N THR A 275 -20.81 -11.69 23.40
CA THR A 275 -21.97 -12.45 23.92
C THR A 275 -21.65 -13.89 24.33
N HIS A 276 -20.58 -14.47 23.77
CA HIS A 276 -20.12 -15.83 24.07
C HIS A 276 -18.87 -15.87 24.95
N GLY A 277 -18.38 -14.71 25.39
CA GLY A 277 -17.12 -14.59 26.13
C GLY A 277 -15.92 -14.29 25.24
N ILE A 278 -14.74 -14.21 25.87
CA ILE A 278 -13.48 -13.88 25.19
C ILE A 278 -12.39 -14.90 25.51
N ARG A 279 -11.43 -15.04 24.61
CA ARG A 279 -10.13 -15.68 24.87
C ARG A 279 -9.04 -14.63 24.94
N PHE A 280 -8.61 -14.29 26.15
CA PHE A 280 -7.59 -13.26 26.34
C PHE A 280 -6.17 -13.83 26.29
N TYR A 281 -5.21 -12.98 25.87
CA TYR A 281 -3.79 -13.29 25.85
C TYR A 281 -3.13 -12.73 27.11
N SER A 282 -2.48 -13.60 27.88
CA SER A 282 -1.70 -13.18 29.04
C SER A 282 -0.25 -12.78 28.70
N ALA A 283 0.26 -13.26 27.55
CA ALA A 283 1.52 -12.83 26.98
C ALA A 283 1.23 -12.19 25.60
N PRO A 284 1.42 -10.86 25.45
CA PRO A 284 1.08 -10.15 24.22
C PRO A 284 1.79 -10.67 22.98
N GLN A 285 1.03 -10.77 21.88
CA GLN A 285 1.50 -11.19 20.58
C GLN A 285 1.81 -9.96 19.72
N TYR A 286 2.98 -9.35 19.88
CA TYR A 286 3.30 -8.08 19.23
C TYR A 286 3.27 -8.10 17.69
N GLY A 287 3.42 -9.28 17.07
CA GLY A 287 3.24 -9.45 15.63
C GLY A 287 1.81 -9.15 15.16
N GLN A 288 0.83 -9.16 16.07
CA GLN A 288 -0.58 -8.89 15.78
C GLN A 288 -1.00 -7.44 16.14
N ASN A 289 -0.07 -6.60 16.64
CA ASN A 289 -0.35 -5.18 16.87
C ASN A 289 -0.69 -4.48 15.55
N ILE A 290 -1.49 -3.42 15.64
CA ILE A 290 -1.79 -2.55 14.50
C ILE A 290 -0.51 -1.81 14.11
N SER A 291 0.06 -2.18 12.96
CA SER A 291 1.28 -1.58 12.40
C SER A 291 1.02 -0.65 11.22
N THR A 292 -0.14 -0.76 10.58
CA THR A 292 -0.53 0.07 9.43
C THR A 292 -1.52 1.15 9.83
N ASP A 293 -1.52 2.27 9.10
CA ASP A 293 -2.58 3.27 9.26
C ASP A 293 -3.92 2.66 8.81
N VAL A 294 -4.91 2.71 9.69
CA VAL A 294 -6.29 2.29 9.43
C VAL A 294 -7.22 3.49 9.30
N HIS A 295 -6.68 4.69 9.09
CA HIS A 295 -7.44 5.93 8.85
C HIS A 295 -8.39 6.32 9.98
N LEU A 296 -8.13 5.79 11.17
CA LEU A 296 -8.77 6.11 12.44
C LEU A 296 -7.74 6.72 13.38
N THR A 297 -8.20 7.64 14.22
CA THR A 297 -7.37 8.35 15.19
C THR A 297 -7.83 8.07 16.60
N LEU A 298 -6.87 8.02 17.50
CA LEU A 298 -7.08 8.02 18.95
C LEU A 298 -6.11 9.01 19.56
N ASP A 299 -6.61 9.82 20.48
CA ASP A 299 -5.80 10.79 21.20
C ASP A 299 -4.77 10.07 22.09
N ARG A 300 -3.54 10.57 22.13
CA ARG A 300 -2.50 10.09 23.05
C ARG A 300 -1.72 11.25 23.67
N VAL A 301 -1.07 11.02 24.80
CA VAL A 301 -0.20 12.01 25.43
C VAL A 301 0.97 12.34 24.50
N ASP A 302 1.19 13.65 24.30
CA ASP A 302 2.31 14.17 23.53
C ASP A 302 3.64 13.64 24.12
N PRO A 303 4.50 13.00 23.31
CA PRO A 303 5.81 12.54 23.77
C PRO A 303 6.72 13.69 24.22
N ASP A 304 6.41 14.94 23.87
CA ASP A 304 7.13 16.13 24.34
C ASP A 304 6.83 16.39 25.83
N PRO A 305 7.80 16.17 26.73
CA PRO A 305 7.60 16.36 28.17
C PRO A 305 7.33 17.82 28.54
N ASP A 306 7.69 18.78 27.69
CA ASP A 306 7.49 20.21 27.95
C ASP A 306 6.03 20.66 27.67
N ARG A 307 5.20 19.81 27.05
CA ARG A 307 3.81 20.11 26.67
C ARG A 307 2.88 18.91 26.84
N PRO A 308 2.59 18.46 28.08
CA PRO A 308 1.69 17.34 28.30
C PRO A 308 0.27 17.70 27.87
N ARG A 309 -0.11 17.28 26.67
CA ARG A 309 -1.46 17.39 26.12
C ARG A 309 -1.81 16.13 25.34
N LEU A 310 -3.09 15.85 25.19
CA LEU A 310 -3.54 14.84 24.25
C LEU A 310 -3.46 15.38 22.82
N ILE A 311 -2.91 14.58 21.91
CA ILE A 311 -2.82 14.87 20.48
C ILE A 311 -3.48 13.75 19.67
N PRO A 312 -4.27 14.09 18.63
CA PRO A 312 -4.79 13.09 17.70
C PRO A 312 -3.66 12.31 17.05
N SER A 313 -3.66 11.00 17.20
CA SER A 313 -2.63 10.11 16.66
C SER A 313 -3.26 8.93 15.92
N ARG A 314 -2.53 8.35 14.95
CA ARG A 314 -3.00 7.13 14.27
C ARG A 314 -3.00 5.98 15.28
N LEU A 315 -3.91 5.02 15.14
CA LEU A 315 -3.98 3.90 16.09
C LEU A 315 -2.63 3.17 16.24
N ARG A 316 -1.91 2.96 15.14
CA ARG A 316 -0.58 2.32 15.17
C ARG A 316 0.47 3.05 16.01
N ASP A 317 0.26 4.34 16.30
CA ASP A 317 1.19 5.21 17.03
C ASP A 317 0.78 5.35 18.52
N VAL A 318 -0.37 4.79 18.93
CA VAL A 318 -0.81 4.75 20.34
C VAL A 318 -0.33 3.43 20.97
N PRO A 319 0.17 3.40 22.21
CA PRO A 319 0.60 2.16 22.86
C PRO A 319 -0.55 1.17 22.99
N HIS A 320 -0.37 -0.05 22.49
CA HIS A 320 -1.41 -1.06 22.54
C HIS A 320 -0.87 -2.49 22.43
N PHE A 321 -1.75 -3.45 22.68
CA PHE A 321 -1.53 -4.85 22.33
C PHE A 321 -2.85 -5.57 22.01
N VAL A 322 -2.77 -6.69 21.28
CA VAL A 322 -3.90 -7.60 21.11
C VAL A 322 -4.22 -8.25 22.45
N PHE A 323 -5.36 -7.87 23.01
CA PHE A 323 -5.81 -8.30 24.32
C PHE A 323 -6.56 -9.62 24.27
N ALA A 324 -7.47 -9.81 23.30
CA ALA A 324 -8.30 -11.00 23.24
C ALA A 324 -8.83 -11.32 21.83
N ARG A 325 -9.41 -12.50 21.67
CA ARG A 325 -10.30 -12.88 20.57
C ARG A 325 -11.71 -13.16 21.09
N LEU A 326 -12.69 -12.98 20.21
CA LEU A 326 -14.10 -13.29 20.51
C LEU A 326 -14.33 -14.81 20.47
N GLU A 327 -14.93 -15.39 21.51
CA GLU A 327 -15.26 -16.82 21.51
C GLU A 327 -16.28 -17.15 20.42
N GLY A 328 -16.02 -18.21 19.64
CA GLY A 328 -16.88 -18.63 18.54
C GLY A 328 -16.78 -17.77 17.28
N ALA A 329 -15.93 -16.75 17.28
CA ALA A 329 -15.69 -15.87 16.14
C ALA A 329 -14.25 -15.30 16.18
N ASP A 330 -13.27 -16.20 16.12
CA ASP A 330 -11.83 -15.88 16.29
C ASP A 330 -11.26 -14.87 15.30
N PHE A 331 -11.97 -14.60 14.20
CA PHE A 331 -11.64 -13.53 13.25
C PHE A 331 -11.87 -12.12 13.81
N ILE A 332 -12.58 -11.97 14.94
CA ILE A 332 -12.71 -10.73 15.70
C ILE A 332 -11.65 -10.69 16.80
N THR A 333 -10.80 -9.67 16.74
CA THR A 333 -9.74 -9.41 17.72
C THR A 333 -10.03 -8.14 18.49
N PHE A 334 -9.77 -8.16 19.80
CA PHE A 334 -9.80 -7.01 20.68
C PHE A 334 -8.37 -6.52 20.95
N HIS A 335 -8.17 -5.23 20.77
CA HIS A 335 -6.95 -4.49 21.07
C HIS A 335 -7.22 -3.55 22.23
N LEU A 336 -6.25 -3.47 23.13
CA LEU A 336 -6.33 -2.60 24.29
C LEU A 336 -5.31 -1.47 24.14
N PHE A 337 -5.82 -0.24 24.10
CA PHE A 337 -5.05 0.98 23.91
C PHE A 337 -4.83 1.72 25.22
N PHE A 338 -3.65 2.35 25.36
CA PHE A 338 -3.26 3.14 26.53
C PHE A 338 -2.87 4.58 26.14
N PRO A 339 -3.84 5.47 25.94
CA PRO A 339 -3.62 6.87 25.54
C PRO A 339 -2.64 7.65 26.43
N HIS A 340 -2.57 7.31 27.71
CA HIS A 340 -1.82 8.05 28.72
C HIS A 340 -0.46 7.45 29.06
N LEU A 341 -0.11 6.32 28.45
CA LEU A 341 1.16 5.67 28.67
C LEU A 341 2.25 6.39 27.87
N PRO A 342 3.34 6.86 28.50
CA PRO A 342 4.43 7.49 27.79
C PRO A 342 5.05 6.50 26.80
N CYS A 343 5.27 6.94 25.57
CA CYS A 343 5.82 6.09 24.53
C CYS A 343 6.76 6.85 23.61
N SER A 344 7.90 6.25 23.29
CA SER A 344 8.83 6.81 22.32
C SER A 344 8.20 6.82 20.92
N ARG A 345 8.72 7.67 20.03
CA ARG A 345 8.19 7.83 18.67
C ARG A 345 8.22 6.53 17.84
N ASP A 346 9.16 5.63 18.13
CA ASP A 346 9.40 4.41 17.33
C ASP A 346 8.87 3.13 17.98
N PHE A 347 8.23 3.24 19.14
CA PHE A 347 7.76 2.09 19.91
C PHE A 347 6.25 2.24 20.06
N ASN A 348 5.47 1.25 19.65
CA ASN A 348 4.02 1.22 19.87
C ASN A 348 3.61 0.05 20.78
N ARG A 349 4.59 -0.56 21.43
CA ARG A 349 4.47 -1.74 22.29
C ARG A 349 4.60 -1.32 23.75
N LEU A 350 4.07 -2.15 24.64
CA LEU A 350 4.33 -2.03 26.07
C LEU A 350 5.61 -2.79 26.42
N THR A 351 6.41 -2.22 27.33
CA THR A 351 7.57 -2.90 27.92
C THR A 351 7.14 -4.05 28.83
N ASP A 352 8.03 -5.01 29.08
CA ASP A 352 7.77 -6.12 30.02
C ASP A 352 7.42 -5.59 31.44
N GLU A 353 8.00 -4.46 31.85
CA GLU A 353 7.68 -3.80 33.13
C GLU A 353 6.24 -3.25 33.13
N GLN A 354 5.84 -2.54 32.06
CA GLN A 354 4.47 -2.04 31.91
C GLN A 354 3.46 -3.18 31.84
N LEU A 355 3.77 -4.27 31.14
CA LEU A 355 2.91 -5.45 31.08
C LEU A 355 2.79 -6.18 32.41
N SER A 356 3.90 -6.34 33.15
CA SER A 356 3.84 -6.90 34.50
C SER A 356 2.98 -6.03 35.42
N ARG A 357 3.11 -4.69 35.36
CA ARG A 357 2.24 -3.78 36.11
C ARG A 357 0.77 -3.94 35.69
N TRP A 358 0.48 -3.95 34.40
CA TRP A 358 -0.88 -4.13 33.89
C TRP A 358 -1.50 -5.45 34.35
N PHE A 359 -0.85 -6.58 34.08
CA PHE A 359 -1.41 -7.89 34.43
C PHE A 359 -1.43 -8.15 35.93
N ASP A 360 -0.32 -7.91 36.63
CA ASP A 360 -0.15 -8.34 38.02
C ASP A 360 -0.83 -7.39 39.03
N LYS A 361 -1.03 -6.11 38.67
CA LYS A 361 -1.63 -5.11 39.55
C LYS A 361 -3.05 -4.69 39.16
N ILE A 362 -3.45 -4.87 37.90
CA ILE A 362 -4.78 -4.46 37.41
C ILE A 362 -5.59 -5.69 36.98
N PHE A 363 -5.18 -6.35 35.89
CA PHE A 363 -6.04 -7.32 35.21
C PHE A 363 -6.27 -8.59 36.03
N TYR A 364 -5.22 -9.28 36.49
CA TYR A 364 -5.39 -10.50 37.27
C TYR A 364 -6.09 -10.30 38.61
N PRO A 365 -5.80 -9.25 39.40
CA PRO A 365 -6.59 -8.92 40.57
C PRO A 365 -8.08 -8.72 40.25
N ALA A 366 -8.42 -8.04 39.15
CA ALA A 366 -9.81 -7.87 38.73
C ALA A 366 -10.47 -9.21 38.35
N VAL A 367 -9.78 -10.07 37.59
CA VAL A 367 -10.28 -11.42 37.25
C VAL A 367 -10.56 -12.26 38.51
N ARG A 368 -9.69 -12.19 39.53
CA ARG A 368 -9.86 -12.92 40.80
C ARG A 368 -11.05 -12.42 41.64
N GLN A 369 -11.52 -11.20 41.42
CA GLN A 369 -12.71 -10.67 42.11
C GLN A 369 -14.02 -11.11 41.47
N VAL A 370 -13.98 -11.59 40.22
CA VAL A 370 -15.16 -11.87 39.41
C VAL A 370 -15.39 -13.37 39.20
N TYR A 371 -14.32 -14.16 39.07
CA TYR A 371 -14.42 -15.56 38.69
C TYR A 371 -14.02 -16.51 39.83
N ASP A 372 -14.67 -17.67 39.87
CA ASP A 372 -14.49 -18.69 40.90
C ASP A 372 -13.14 -19.43 40.82
N ALA A 373 -12.72 -20.00 41.96
CA ALA A 373 -11.41 -20.64 42.13
C ALA A 373 -11.15 -21.80 41.15
N ASP A 374 -12.20 -22.53 40.75
CA ASP A 374 -12.13 -23.64 39.78
C ASP A 374 -11.73 -23.17 38.38
N ARG A 375 -12.03 -21.92 38.02
CA ARG A 375 -11.56 -21.27 36.80
C ARG A 375 -10.18 -20.64 36.99
N LEU A 376 -9.98 -19.96 38.11
CA LEU A 376 -8.74 -19.23 38.39
C LEU A 376 -7.51 -20.13 38.44
N GLN A 377 -7.65 -21.40 38.87
CA GLN A 377 -6.55 -22.37 38.89
C GLN A 377 -5.96 -22.68 37.51
N HIS A 378 -6.69 -22.40 36.42
CA HIS A 378 -6.24 -22.61 35.04
C HIS A 378 -5.58 -21.37 34.43
N LEU A 379 -5.55 -20.25 35.16
CA LEU A 379 -4.92 -19.01 34.70
C LEU A 379 -3.48 -18.90 35.23
N PRO A 380 -2.57 -18.23 34.50
CA PRO A 380 -1.25 -17.95 35.01
C PRO A 380 -1.32 -17.08 36.27
N ALA A 381 -0.43 -17.36 37.21
CA ALA A 381 -0.36 -16.63 38.48
C ALA A 381 0.14 -15.17 38.32
N SER A 382 0.94 -14.90 37.27
CA SER A 382 1.49 -13.58 36.94
C SER A 382 1.85 -13.49 35.46
N TYR A 383 2.11 -12.28 34.96
CA TYR A 383 2.65 -12.04 33.63
C TYR A 383 3.95 -12.82 33.38
N ARG A 384 4.86 -12.84 34.37
CA ARG A 384 6.14 -13.57 34.23
C ARG A 384 5.92 -15.07 34.12
N HIS A 385 4.96 -15.63 34.87
CA HIS A 385 4.57 -17.03 34.73
C HIS A 385 4.03 -17.29 33.32
N ALA A 386 3.08 -16.48 32.84
CA ALA A 386 2.52 -16.62 31.50
C ALA A 386 3.59 -16.56 30.40
N LEU A 387 4.50 -15.59 30.48
CA LEU A 387 5.58 -15.42 29.52
C LEU A 387 6.55 -16.62 29.51
N ALA A 388 6.88 -17.17 30.68
CA ALA A 388 7.68 -18.39 30.79
C ALA A 388 6.97 -19.59 30.17
N THR A 389 5.69 -19.79 30.48
CA THR A 389 4.86 -20.87 29.90
C THR A 389 4.80 -20.79 28.38
N CYS A 390 4.60 -19.59 27.81
CA CYS A 390 4.59 -19.42 26.35
C CYS A 390 5.94 -19.73 25.70
N ARG A 391 7.06 -19.58 26.43
CA ARG A 391 8.42 -19.86 25.92
C ARG A 391 8.88 -21.29 26.15
N ALA A 392 8.27 -22.01 27.10
CA ALA A 392 8.67 -23.35 27.53
C ALA A 392 8.88 -24.34 26.37
N PRO A 393 7.97 -24.49 25.37
CA PRO A 393 8.16 -25.47 24.30
C PRO A 393 9.41 -25.25 23.44
N ARG A 394 9.98 -24.05 23.40
CA ARG A 394 11.23 -23.80 22.65
C ARG A 394 12.45 -23.76 23.56
N VAL A 395 12.34 -23.15 24.73
CA VAL A 395 13.46 -23.07 25.68
C VAL A 395 13.78 -24.44 26.26
N GLU A 396 12.75 -25.17 26.73
CA GLU A 396 12.92 -26.43 27.43
C GLU A 396 13.08 -27.62 26.46
N ASN A 397 12.31 -27.66 25.36
CA ASN A 397 12.38 -28.81 24.43
C ASN A 397 13.42 -28.65 23.31
N ARG A 398 13.86 -27.43 22.96
CA ARG A 398 14.76 -27.21 21.79
C ARG A 398 16.14 -26.68 22.15
N LEU A 399 16.48 -26.47 23.43
CA LEU A 399 17.80 -26.00 23.91
C LEU A 399 18.32 -24.71 23.24
N VAL A 400 17.44 -23.91 22.63
CA VAL A 400 17.81 -22.65 21.97
C VAL A 400 17.08 -21.51 22.68
N GLU A 401 17.83 -20.70 23.43
CA GLU A 401 17.36 -19.39 23.85
C GLU A 401 17.45 -18.42 22.66
N THR A 402 16.38 -18.31 21.88
CA THR A 402 16.24 -17.19 20.94
C THR A 402 15.47 -16.04 21.60
N PRO A 403 15.99 -14.80 21.61
CA PRO A 403 15.29 -13.63 22.14
C PRO A 403 14.10 -13.16 21.27
N THR A 404 13.78 -13.87 20.18
CA THR A 404 12.75 -13.46 19.23
C THR A 404 11.34 -13.81 19.70
N TYR A 405 10.46 -12.81 19.80
CA TYR A 405 9.06 -12.96 20.23
C TYR A 405 8.21 -13.85 19.32
N GLN A 406 8.59 -14.02 18.04
CA GLN A 406 7.93 -14.90 17.05
C GLN A 406 8.02 -16.40 17.39
N ALA A 407 8.72 -16.73 18.48
CA ALA A 407 9.03 -18.07 18.91
C ALA A 407 8.11 -18.59 20.04
N GLN A 408 7.19 -17.75 20.53
CA GLN A 408 6.34 -18.06 21.69
C GLN A 408 5.08 -18.83 21.28
N LEU A 409 4.72 -19.84 22.06
CA LEU A 409 3.44 -20.53 21.95
C LEU A 409 2.31 -19.53 22.21
N GLN A 410 1.30 -19.48 21.34
CA GLN A 410 0.16 -18.60 21.49
C GLN A 410 -0.85 -19.16 22.49
N MET A 411 -0.63 -18.91 23.78
CA MET A 411 -1.57 -19.30 24.85
C MET A 411 -2.68 -18.26 25.01
N SER A 412 -3.94 -18.73 25.05
CA SER A 412 -5.11 -17.92 25.37
C SER A 412 -5.99 -18.59 26.42
N TYR A 413 -6.73 -17.77 27.18
CA TYR A 413 -7.54 -18.25 28.30
C TYR A 413 -8.97 -17.74 28.17
N PHE A 414 -9.94 -18.64 28.34
CA PHE A 414 -11.36 -18.34 28.20
C PHE A 414 -11.91 -17.63 29.45
N LEU A 415 -12.68 -16.56 29.23
CA LEU A 415 -13.49 -15.88 30.24
C LEU A 415 -14.95 -15.84 29.78
N SER A 416 -15.84 -16.34 30.64
CA SER A 416 -17.27 -16.42 30.33
C SER A 416 -17.94 -15.05 30.36
N PRO A 417 -19.02 -14.84 29.57
CA PRO A 417 -19.63 -13.53 29.37
C PRO A 417 -20.24 -12.92 30.64
N GLN A 418 -20.72 -13.75 31.58
CA GLN A 418 -21.48 -13.30 32.77
C GLN A 418 -20.69 -12.35 33.70
N GLY A 419 -19.36 -12.38 33.66
CA GLY A 419 -18.49 -11.55 34.50
C GLY A 419 -17.83 -10.37 33.78
N LEU A 420 -17.97 -10.25 32.46
CA LEU A 420 -17.10 -9.36 31.68
C LEU A 420 -17.32 -7.86 31.98
N GLN A 421 -18.56 -7.44 32.24
CA GLN A 421 -18.83 -6.05 32.64
C GLN A 421 -18.20 -5.73 34.00
N GLN A 422 -18.44 -6.58 35.00
CA GLN A 422 -17.90 -6.40 36.35
C GLN A 422 -16.36 -6.42 36.34
N LEU A 423 -15.77 -7.31 35.54
CA LEU A 423 -14.32 -7.35 35.32
C LEU A 423 -13.82 -6.00 34.82
N TRP A 424 -14.50 -5.41 33.84
CA TRP A 424 -14.11 -4.14 33.27
C TRP A 424 -14.25 -2.99 34.26
N ASP A 425 -15.33 -2.96 35.05
CA ASP A 425 -15.53 -1.98 36.11
C ASP A 425 -14.36 -2.02 37.13
N TYR A 426 -13.93 -3.22 37.54
CA TYR A 426 -12.78 -3.39 38.42
C TYR A 426 -11.45 -2.96 37.77
N VAL A 427 -11.26 -3.23 36.47
CA VAL A 427 -10.10 -2.76 35.71
C VAL A 427 -10.05 -1.23 35.71
N LEU A 428 -11.15 -0.56 35.36
CA LEU A 428 -11.23 0.89 35.34
C LEU A 428 -10.98 1.48 36.75
N ALA A 429 -11.58 0.92 37.80
CA ALA A 429 -11.34 1.34 39.17
C ALA A 429 -9.86 1.18 39.60
N ALA A 430 -9.20 0.09 39.18
CA ALA A 430 -7.80 -0.15 39.50
C ALA A 430 -6.85 0.84 38.80
N THR A 431 -7.16 1.27 37.56
CA THR A 431 -6.36 2.29 36.87
C THR A 431 -6.36 3.64 37.59
N CYS A 432 -7.37 3.91 38.42
CA CYS A 432 -7.49 5.09 39.26
C CYS A 432 -6.69 4.99 40.58
N GLN A 433 -5.94 3.92 40.82
CA GLN A 433 -5.11 3.81 42.03
C GLN A 433 -3.78 4.57 41.90
N PRO A 434 -3.23 5.11 43.00
CA PRO A 434 -1.90 5.74 43.00
C PRO A 434 -0.83 4.79 42.43
N GLY A 435 -0.03 5.29 41.49
CA GLY A 435 1.02 4.51 40.84
C GLY A 435 0.58 3.68 39.62
N LEU A 436 -0.70 3.71 39.24
CA LEU A 436 -1.24 3.06 38.03
C LEU A 436 -1.95 4.04 37.08
N GLN A 437 -1.88 5.34 37.38
CA GLN A 437 -2.57 6.40 36.65
C GLN A 437 -2.07 6.63 35.23
N ASP A 438 -0.90 6.10 34.88
CA ASP A 438 -0.40 6.04 33.50
C ASP A 438 -1.23 5.09 32.61
N PHE A 439 -1.97 4.16 33.21
CA PHE A 439 -2.95 3.30 32.52
C PHE A 439 -4.38 3.86 32.49
N ARG A 440 -4.61 5.10 32.96
CA ARG A 440 -5.95 5.69 33.02
C ARG A 440 -6.61 5.80 31.64
N ASN A 441 -7.94 5.67 31.62
CA ASN A 441 -8.77 5.69 30.42
C ASN A 441 -8.27 4.72 29.34
N PRO A 442 -8.12 3.42 29.65
CA PRO A 442 -7.80 2.43 28.63
C PRO A 442 -8.97 2.33 27.65
N GLU A 443 -8.66 2.15 26.37
CA GLU A 443 -9.64 2.13 25.28
C GLU A 443 -9.67 0.74 24.64
N LEU A 444 -10.86 0.14 24.55
CA LEU A 444 -11.05 -1.14 23.88
C LEU A 444 -11.48 -0.92 22.43
N PHE A 445 -10.74 -1.55 21.52
CA PHE A 445 -11.00 -1.50 20.10
C PHE A 445 -11.11 -2.91 19.56
N PHE A 446 -12.15 -3.21 18.80
CA PHE A 446 -12.27 -4.47 18.10
C PHE A 446 -12.09 -4.28 16.60
N GLN A 447 -11.53 -5.29 15.95
CA GLN A 447 -11.48 -5.36 14.50
C GLN A 447 -11.73 -6.79 14.00
N ALA A 448 -12.38 -6.87 12.86
CA ALA A 448 -12.39 -8.03 11.96
C ALA A 448 -11.88 -7.56 10.60
N LYS A 449 -10.90 -8.26 10.02
CA LYS A 449 -10.31 -7.93 8.72
C LYS A 449 -10.31 -9.15 7.82
N ASN A 450 -10.26 -8.92 6.50
CA ASN A 450 -10.28 -9.97 5.47
C ASN A 450 -11.54 -10.84 5.55
N THR A 451 -12.69 -10.23 5.88
CA THR A 451 -13.96 -10.94 6.03
C THR A 451 -14.79 -10.97 4.75
N LYS A 452 -14.24 -10.53 3.60
CA LYS A 452 -14.92 -10.50 2.30
C LYS A 452 -15.72 -11.77 2.00
N LEU A 453 -15.11 -12.94 2.13
CA LEU A 453 -15.79 -14.21 1.84
C LEU A 453 -16.78 -14.63 2.93
N LEU A 454 -16.55 -14.22 4.18
CA LEU A 454 -17.39 -14.57 5.34
C LEU A 454 -18.74 -13.83 5.32
N PHE A 455 -18.74 -12.59 4.86
CA PHE A 455 -19.93 -11.73 4.82
C PHE A 455 -20.51 -11.53 3.42
N LYS A 456 -20.10 -12.34 2.43
CA LYS A 456 -20.93 -12.53 1.22
C LYS A 456 -22.28 -13.17 1.59
N CYS A 457 -23.31 -12.82 0.84
CA CYS A 457 -24.62 -13.47 0.91
C CYS A 457 -24.71 -14.52 -0.20
N PRO A 458 -24.65 -15.83 0.09
CA PRO A 458 -24.61 -16.87 -0.94
C PRO A 458 -25.85 -16.87 -1.85
N ASP A 459 -27.02 -16.63 -1.27
CA ASP A 459 -28.30 -16.73 -1.99
C ASP A 459 -28.62 -15.49 -2.83
N ALA A 460 -28.05 -14.33 -2.46
CA ALA A 460 -28.30 -13.06 -3.13
C ALA A 460 -27.05 -12.14 -3.11
N PRO A 461 -25.92 -12.56 -3.71
CA PRO A 461 -24.67 -11.80 -3.64
C PRO A 461 -24.74 -10.48 -4.41
N HIS A 462 -25.69 -10.34 -5.32
CA HIS A 462 -25.94 -9.16 -6.15
C HIS A 462 -26.97 -8.19 -5.53
N ASP A 463 -27.61 -8.52 -4.40
CA ASP A 463 -28.51 -7.61 -3.69
C ASP A 463 -27.79 -7.02 -2.47
N LEU A 464 -27.41 -5.74 -2.58
CA LEU A 464 -26.74 -5.01 -1.51
C LEU A 464 -27.54 -5.01 -0.21
N LEU A 465 -28.88 -4.92 -0.27
CA LEU A 465 -29.74 -4.96 0.92
C LEU A 465 -29.64 -6.32 1.60
N ALA A 466 -29.66 -7.40 0.83
CA ALA A 466 -29.54 -8.76 1.36
C ALA A 466 -28.18 -8.97 2.05
N VAL A 467 -27.09 -8.51 1.42
CA VAL A 467 -25.73 -8.58 1.99
C VAL A 467 -25.63 -7.78 3.29
N MET A 468 -26.06 -6.52 3.30
CA MET A 468 -25.99 -5.66 4.49
C MET A 468 -26.89 -6.18 5.65
N ASN A 469 -28.09 -6.68 5.36
CA ASN A 469 -28.95 -7.29 6.39
C ASN A 469 -28.34 -8.59 6.93
N SER A 470 -27.80 -9.46 6.06
CA SER A 470 -27.14 -10.71 6.46
C SER A 470 -25.96 -10.41 7.38
N PHE A 471 -25.16 -9.41 7.04
CA PHE A 471 -24.08 -8.89 7.88
C PHE A 471 -24.60 -8.40 9.25
N GLU A 472 -25.59 -7.49 9.28
CA GLU A 472 -26.13 -6.96 10.55
C GLU A 472 -26.69 -8.10 11.44
N CYS A 473 -27.42 -9.05 10.85
CA CYS A 473 -27.95 -10.22 11.55
C CYS A 473 -26.85 -11.11 12.13
N LYS A 474 -25.78 -11.38 11.37
CA LYS A 474 -24.63 -12.15 11.85
C LYS A 474 -23.92 -11.42 13.00
N LEU A 475 -23.72 -10.11 12.87
CA LEU A 475 -23.05 -9.30 13.89
C LEU A 475 -23.80 -9.31 15.23
N ARG A 476 -25.13 -9.12 15.19
CA ARG A 476 -26.00 -9.14 16.40
C ARG A 476 -26.05 -10.48 17.12
N ARG A 477 -25.66 -11.59 16.47
CA ARG A 477 -25.59 -12.91 17.12
C ARG A 477 -24.36 -13.07 18.00
N ILE A 478 -23.27 -12.39 17.65
CA ILE A 478 -21.97 -12.58 18.30
C ILE A 478 -21.52 -11.37 19.12
N LEU A 479 -22.08 -10.19 18.84
CA LEU A 479 -21.81 -8.96 19.58
C LEU A 479 -23.11 -8.34 20.13
N ASP A 480 -23.05 -7.90 21.39
CA ASP A 480 -24.06 -7.01 21.96
C ASP A 480 -23.75 -5.57 21.54
N LEU A 481 -24.52 -5.07 20.57
CA LEU A 481 -24.31 -3.74 20.00
C LEU A 481 -24.52 -2.60 21.01
N SER A 482 -25.14 -2.85 22.18
CA SER A 482 -25.32 -1.83 23.23
C SER A 482 -24.01 -1.36 23.84
N HIS A 483 -22.97 -2.21 23.81
CA HIS A 483 -21.62 -1.91 24.28
C HIS A 483 -20.72 -1.26 23.20
N ILE A 484 -21.23 -1.09 21.97
CA ILE A 484 -20.46 -0.49 20.87
C ILE A 484 -20.68 1.01 20.82
N CYS A 485 -19.59 1.78 20.78
CA CYS A 485 -19.62 3.21 20.50
C CYS A 485 -20.01 3.44 19.03
N SER A 486 -21.32 3.65 18.78
CA SER A 486 -21.89 3.70 17.43
C SER A 486 -21.32 4.84 16.56
N ASP A 487 -20.86 5.94 17.16
CA ASP A 487 -20.18 7.05 16.49
C ASP A 487 -18.72 6.73 16.09
N ARG A 488 -18.18 5.64 16.64
CA ARG A 488 -16.82 5.15 16.41
C ARG A 488 -16.81 3.71 15.86
N LEU A 489 -17.89 3.30 15.18
CA LEU A 489 -18.01 2.03 14.46
C LEU A 489 -17.94 2.28 12.94
N TYR A 490 -17.09 1.51 12.26
CA TYR A 490 -16.81 1.64 10.84
C TYR A 490 -16.81 0.29 10.15
N ILE A 491 -17.26 0.27 8.90
CA ILE A 491 -17.45 -0.93 8.09
C ILE A 491 -16.89 -0.69 6.70
N ASP A 492 -16.11 -1.65 6.19
CA ASP A 492 -15.65 -1.62 4.80
C ASP A 492 -16.64 -2.40 3.93
N VAL A 493 -17.39 -1.68 3.08
CA VAL A 493 -18.36 -2.28 2.15
C VAL A 493 -17.74 -2.34 0.76
N GLY A 494 -17.74 -3.53 0.17
CA GLY A 494 -17.13 -3.83 -1.13
C GLY A 494 -18.15 -4.11 -2.23
N LYS A 495 -17.76 -3.78 -3.46
CA LYS A 495 -18.43 -4.20 -4.70
C LYS A 495 -17.39 -4.73 -5.67
N GLU A 496 -17.66 -5.92 -6.19
CA GLU A 496 -16.85 -6.59 -7.20
C GLU A 496 -17.62 -6.65 -8.53
N THR A 497 -16.92 -6.35 -9.62
CA THR A 497 -17.42 -6.53 -10.99
C THR A 497 -16.53 -7.55 -11.69
N CYS A 498 -17.08 -8.73 -11.96
CA CYS A 498 -16.34 -9.88 -12.46
C CYS A 498 -16.81 -10.28 -13.86
N PRO A 499 -15.95 -10.83 -14.72
CA PRO A 499 -16.38 -11.52 -15.94
C PRO A 499 -17.24 -12.74 -15.59
N MET A 500 -18.37 -12.96 -16.27
CA MET A 500 -19.18 -14.17 -16.04
C MET A 500 -18.62 -15.39 -16.78
N HIS A 501 -18.60 -16.52 -16.09
CA HIS A 501 -18.23 -17.82 -16.65
C HIS A 501 -19.35 -18.50 -17.46
N ASN A 502 -20.62 -18.11 -17.24
CA ASN A 502 -21.78 -18.93 -17.60
C ASN A 502 -22.55 -18.46 -18.86
N SER A 503 -22.08 -17.45 -19.57
CA SER A 503 -22.80 -16.94 -20.76
C SER A 503 -22.48 -17.70 -22.06
N VAL A 504 -21.41 -18.49 -22.09
CA VAL A 504 -20.98 -19.31 -23.24
C VAL A 504 -20.31 -20.59 -22.70
N PRO A 505 -20.47 -21.77 -23.32
CA PRO A 505 -19.59 -22.90 -23.01
C PRO A 505 -18.14 -22.54 -23.36
N SER A 506 -17.28 -22.47 -22.34
CA SER A 506 -15.86 -22.09 -22.42
C SER A 506 -15.57 -20.63 -22.88
N PRO A 507 -15.98 -19.59 -22.12
CA PRO A 507 -15.57 -18.24 -22.43
C PRO A 507 -14.06 -18.11 -22.15
N GLU A 508 -13.32 -17.53 -23.10
CA GLU A 508 -11.91 -17.19 -22.89
C GLU A 508 -11.78 -16.38 -21.59
N PRO A 509 -10.91 -16.78 -20.63
CA PRO A 509 -10.74 -16.08 -19.37
C PRO A 509 -10.41 -14.61 -19.58
N GLN A 510 -11.04 -13.72 -18.80
CA GLN A 510 -10.92 -12.27 -18.99
C GLN A 510 -10.37 -11.57 -17.76
N THR A 511 -9.60 -10.52 -18.00
CA THR A 511 -9.11 -9.60 -16.99
C THR A 511 -9.71 -8.21 -17.21
N TYR A 512 -10.41 -7.70 -16.20
CA TYR A 512 -10.91 -6.33 -16.18
C TYR A 512 -9.91 -5.40 -15.50
N LEU A 513 -9.56 -4.31 -16.19
CA LEU A 513 -8.74 -3.24 -15.63
C LEU A 513 -9.52 -1.93 -15.60
N TRP A 514 -9.35 -1.12 -14.56
CA TRP A 514 -9.98 0.19 -14.53
C TRP A 514 -9.34 1.15 -15.53
N ARG A 515 -10.16 1.92 -16.24
CA ARG A 515 -9.67 3.08 -17.01
C ARG A 515 -9.24 4.19 -16.06
N ARG A 516 -7.98 4.61 -16.14
CA ARG A 516 -7.44 5.70 -15.30
C ARG A 516 -8.20 7.03 -15.50
N CYS A 517 -8.61 7.34 -16.72
CA CYS A 517 -9.42 8.53 -17.00
C CYS A 517 -10.80 8.48 -16.32
N CYS A 518 -11.45 7.32 -16.30
CA CYS A 518 -12.74 7.13 -15.63
C CYS A 518 -12.63 7.23 -14.13
N ILE A 519 -11.56 6.69 -13.51
CA ILE A 519 -11.32 6.88 -12.07
C ILE A 519 -11.21 8.38 -11.74
N ARG A 520 -10.46 9.14 -12.56
CA ARG A 520 -10.32 10.60 -12.37
C ARG A 520 -11.64 11.34 -12.53
N HIS A 521 -12.42 11.00 -13.54
CA HIS A 521 -13.75 11.60 -13.74
C HIS A 521 -14.68 11.27 -12.56
N HIS A 522 -14.65 10.02 -12.10
CA HIS A 522 -15.42 9.58 -10.94
C HIS A 522 -15.02 10.34 -9.68
N LEU A 523 -13.73 10.61 -9.47
CA LEU A 523 -13.25 11.42 -8.36
C LEU A 523 -13.82 12.85 -8.41
N GLY A 524 -13.88 13.46 -9.59
CA GLY A 524 -14.54 14.74 -9.79
C GLY A 524 -16.02 14.69 -9.40
N GLN A 525 -16.75 13.65 -9.81
CA GLN A 525 -18.15 13.46 -9.46
C GLN A 525 -18.36 13.19 -7.95
N LEU A 526 -17.45 12.44 -7.33
CA LEU A 526 -17.51 12.11 -5.91
C LEU A 526 -17.41 13.38 -5.05
N TYR A 527 -16.58 14.34 -5.45
CA TYR A 527 -16.35 15.60 -4.74
C TYR A 527 -17.04 16.83 -5.38
N ASP A 528 -18.04 16.62 -6.25
CA ASP A 528 -18.79 17.70 -6.91
C ASP A 528 -17.90 18.72 -7.66
N GLY A 529 -16.77 18.27 -8.20
CA GLY A 529 -15.76 19.08 -8.90
C GLY A 529 -14.63 19.59 -7.98
N ASP A 530 -14.87 19.68 -6.67
CA ASP A 530 -13.93 20.20 -5.68
C ASP A 530 -13.00 19.09 -5.15
N ILE A 531 -12.24 18.49 -6.07
CA ILE A 531 -11.30 17.41 -5.74
C ILE A 531 -10.28 17.91 -4.69
N PRO A 532 -10.11 17.20 -3.56
CA PRO A 532 -9.15 17.61 -2.55
C PRO A 532 -7.72 17.64 -3.07
N LYS A 533 -6.91 18.57 -2.54
CA LYS A 533 -5.49 18.71 -2.90
C LYS A 533 -4.61 17.57 -2.38
N SER A 534 -5.10 16.78 -1.43
CA SER A 534 -4.33 15.75 -0.73
C SER A 534 -5.24 14.64 -0.21
N GLY A 535 -4.69 13.42 -0.13
CA GLY A 535 -5.41 12.22 0.33
C GLY A 535 -5.79 11.28 -0.82
N GLN A 536 -5.60 11.71 -2.07
CA GLN A 536 -5.88 10.94 -3.28
C GLN A 536 -4.56 10.46 -3.85
N ASN A 537 -4.40 9.14 -3.96
CA ASN A 537 -3.24 8.53 -4.59
C ASN A 537 -3.71 7.69 -5.78
N PHE A 538 -2.96 7.80 -6.88
CA PHE A 538 -3.18 7.03 -8.09
C PHE A 538 -2.03 6.06 -8.28
N TYR A 539 -2.37 4.84 -8.71
CA TYR A 539 -1.40 3.78 -8.95
C TYR A 539 -1.57 3.31 -10.38
N HIS A 540 -0.45 3.04 -11.04
CA HIS A 540 -0.44 2.47 -12.38
C HIS A 540 -0.47 0.95 -12.29
N GLU A 541 -1.25 0.31 -13.15
CA GLU A 541 -1.33 -1.15 -13.22
C GLU A 541 -0.19 -1.66 -14.10
N SER A 542 0.73 -2.44 -13.54
CA SER A 542 1.80 -3.14 -14.28
C SER A 542 2.53 -2.27 -15.32
N MET A 543 2.90 -1.04 -14.93
CA MET A 543 3.60 -0.04 -15.76
C MET A 543 2.79 0.52 -16.95
N LEU A 544 1.46 0.37 -16.97
CA LEU A 544 0.57 0.90 -18.01
C LEU A 544 0.04 2.30 -17.68
N ARG A 545 -0.06 3.17 -18.69
CA ARG A 545 -0.59 4.54 -18.53
C ARG A 545 -2.10 4.53 -18.30
N ASP A 546 -2.83 3.75 -19.09
CA ASP A 546 -4.29 3.86 -19.23
C ASP A 546 -5.08 2.99 -18.23
N ALA A 547 -4.38 2.08 -17.54
CA ALA A 547 -4.92 1.23 -16.49
C ALA A 547 -4.35 1.60 -15.12
N GLY A 548 -5.17 1.56 -14.08
CA GLY A 548 -4.69 1.90 -12.74
C GLY A 548 -5.68 1.68 -11.61
N ALA A 549 -5.28 2.11 -10.43
CA ALA A 549 -6.04 2.04 -9.18
C ALA A 549 -6.00 3.41 -8.47
N MET A 550 -6.86 3.59 -7.47
CA MET A 550 -6.91 4.80 -6.66
C MET A 550 -7.26 4.48 -5.21
N THR A 551 -6.66 5.25 -4.30
CA THR A 551 -7.12 5.38 -2.92
C THR A 551 -7.51 6.82 -2.66
N SER A 552 -8.63 7.07 -1.98
CA SER A 552 -9.05 8.40 -1.56
C SER A 552 -9.33 8.43 -0.06
N LEU A 553 -8.51 9.15 0.68
CA LEU A 553 -8.78 9.53 2.06
C LEU A 553 -9.62 10.83 2.05
N THR A 554 -10.83 10.74 2.58
CA THR A 554 -11.74 11.87 2.59
C THR A 554 -11.29 12.95 3.59
N PRO A 555 -11.14 14.22 3.18
CA PRO A 555 -10.73 15.29 4.09
C PRO A 555 -11.70 15.52 5.23
N VAL A 556 -11.19 15.85 6.43
CA VAL A 556 -12.01 16.06 7.64
C VAL A 556 -13.13 17.09 7.44
N LYS A 557 -12.86 18.13 6.65
CA LYS A 557 -13.79 19.22 6.35
C LYS A 557 -14.75 18.95 5.19
N SER A 558 -14.67 17.81 4.51
CA SER A 558 -15.55 17.54 3.37
C SER A 558 -16.92 17.01 3.83
N ARG A 559 -17.95 17.25 3.01
CA ARG A 559 -19.30 16.72 3.23
C ARG A 559 -19.32 15.20 3.31
N LEU A 560 -18.53 14.54 2.45
CA LEU A 560 -18.40 13.08 2.47
C LEU A 560 -17.86 12.56 3.81
N ARG A 561 -16.87 13.23 4.42
CA ARG A 561 -16.33 12.76 5.71
C ARG A 561 -17.36 12.93 6.81
N ARG A 562 -18.00 14.09 6.88
CA ARG A 562 -19.06 14.38 7.87
C ARG A 562 -20.29 13.49 7.68
N GLY A 563 -20.60 13.14 6.44
CA GLY A 563 -21.66 12.19 6.08
C GLY A 563 -21.30 10.72 6.30
N GLY A 564 -20.04 10.40 6.63
CA GLY A 564 -19.64 9.07 7.07
C GLY A 564 -18.79 8.26 6.08
N ILE A 565 -18.32 8.81 4.95
CA ILE A 565 -17.37 8.14 4.05
C ILE A 565 -15.94 8.56 4.42
N LEU A 566 -15.19 7.64 5.03
CA LEU A 566 -13.86 7.93 5.57
C LEU A 566 -12.75 7.73 4.55
N TYR A 567 -12.82 6.63 3.80
CA TYR A 567 -11.80 6.16 2.89
C TYR A 567 -12.44 5.35 1.76
N GLY A 568 -11.91 5.45 0.55
CA GLY A 568 -12.33 4.64 -0.60
C GLY A 568 -11.12 4.09 -1.35
N GLN A 569 -11.25 2.89 -1.91
CA GLN A 569 -10.24 2.25 -2.73
C GLN A 569 -10.87 1.60 -3.95
N ILE A 570 -10.25 1.80 -5.11
CA ILE A 570 -10.66 1.26 -6.41
C ILE A 570 -9.44 0.58 -7.02
N TYR A 571 -9.53 -0.72 -7.34
CA TYR A 571 -8.39 -1.51 -7.81
C TYR A 571 -8.82 -2.74 -8.64
N SER A 572 -7.87 -3.30 -9.39
CA SER A 572 -8.04 -4.57 -10.10
C SER A 572 -7.71 -5.76 -9.19
N LEU A 573 -8.48 -6.85 -9.30
CA LEU A 573 -8.27 -8.07 -8.53
C LEU A 573 -7.07 -8.90 -9.03
N THR A 574 -6.42 -8.47 -10.12
CA THR A 574 -5.11 -8.97 -10.59
C THR A 574 -4.05 -8.92 -9.50
N LYS A 575 -4.16 -8.01 -8.52
CA LYS A 575 -3.28 -7.97 -7.35
C LYS A 575 -3.27 -9.29 -6.56
N GLU A 576 -4.40 -10.01 -6.52
CA GLU A 576 -4.57 -11.24 -5.72
C GLU A 576 -3.72 -12.40 -6.29
N ILE A 577 -3.19 -12.26 -7.51
CA ILE A 577 -2.26 -13.24 -8.10
C ILE A 577 -0.95 -13.34 -7.29
N VAL A 578 -0.52 -12.22 -6.69
CA VAL A 578 0.82 -12.07 -6.09
C VAL A 578 0.82 -11.49 -4.67
N ASP A 579 -0.30 -10.91 -4.23
CA ASP A 579 -0.47 -10.39 -2.87
C ASP A 579 -0.53 -11.54 -1.86
N ALA A 580 0.37 -11.52 -0.88
CA ALA A 580 0.23 -12.35 0.32
C ALA A 580 0.26 -11.46 1.56
N ALA A 581 -0.90 -11.19 2.12
CA ALA A 581 -1.07 -10.35 3.31
C ALA A 581 -0.33 -8.99 3.19
N ARG A 582 -0.47 -8.31 2.04
CA ARG A 582 0.19 -7.04 1.67
C ARG A 582 1.69 -7.14 1.44
N THR A 583 2.24 -8.34 1.38
CA THR A 583 3.65 -8.58 1.02
C THR A 583 3.75 -8.86 -0.46
N TYR A 584 4.15 -7.87 -1.26
CA TYR A 584 4.31 -8.06 -2.71
C TYR A 584 5.73 -8.55 -3.08
N PRO A 585 5.89 -9.29 -4.19
CA PRO A 585 7.21 -9.72 -4.67
C PRO A 585 8.18 -8.56 -4.84
N PHE A 586 9.46 -8.80 -4.55
CA PHE A 586 10.56 -7.84 -4.71
C PHE A 586 10.48 -6.55 -3.87
N GLN A 587 9.50 -6.39 -2.98
CA GLN A 587 9.37 -5.19 -2.14
C GLN A 587 10.29 -5.17 -0.90
N ASN A 588 11.03 -6.25 -0.63
CA ASN A 588 12.01 -6.24 0.46
C ASN A 588 13.13 -5.21 0.14
N PRO A 589 13.29 -4.15 0.95
CA PRO A 589 14.28 -3.09 0.68
C PRO A 589 15.73 -3.62 0.68
N ASP A 590 16.00 -4.69 1.42
CA ASP A 590 17.33 -5.29 1.49
C ASP A 590 17.74 -5.99 0.20
N LEU A 591 16.83 -6.23 -0.74
CA LEU A 591 17.18 -6.82 -2.04
C LEU A 591 18.19 -5.96 -2.80
N ARG A 592 18.23 -4.65 -2.57
CA ARG A 592 19.23 -3.74 -3.15
C ARG A 592 20.66 -4.11 -2.76
N HIS A 593 20.86 -4.78 -1.61
CA HIS A 593 22.19 -5.27 -1.21
C HIS A 593 22.72 -6.37 -2.14
N LEU A 594 21.87 -7.01 -2.95
CA LEU A 594 22.31 -7.95 -3.97
C LEU A 594 23.14 -7.29 -5.09
N ALA A 595 23.05 -5.96 -5.23
CA ALA A 595 23.85 -5.19 -6.17
C ALA A 595 25.28 -4.89 -5.67
N LEU A 596 25.57 -5.12 -4.38
CA LEU A 596 26.88 -4.85 -3.78
C LEU A 596 27.89 -5.95 -4.09
N ASP A 597 29.17 -5.59 -3.99
CA ASP A 597 30.26 -6.56 -4.00
C ASP A 597 30.12 -7.57 -2.84
N PRO A 598 30.33 -8.89 -3.08
CA PRO A 598 30.26 -9.90 -2.02
C PRO A 598 31.18 -9.61 -0.82
N GLN A 599 32.37 -9.04 -1.04
CA GLN A 599 33.30 -8.71 0.04
C GLN A 599 32.78 -7.54 0.88
N LEU A 600 32.20 -6.51 0.26
CA LEU A 600 31.54 -5.41 0.96
C LEU A 600 30.33 -5.91 1.76
N ARG A 601 29.54 -6.81 1.17
CA ARG A 601 28.39 -7.44 1.84
C ARG A 601 28.83 -8.25 3.07
N ASN A 602 29.92 -9.00 2.96
CA ASN A 602 30.51 -9.76 4.08
C ASN A 602 31.12 -8.84 5.15
N GLY A 603 31.76 -7.73 4.76
CA GLY A 603 32.30 -6.73 5.70
C GLY A 603 31.22 -5.95 6.46
N MET A 604 30.07 -5.68 5.84
CA MET A 604 28.92 -5.09 6.54
C MET A 604 28.34 -6.05 7.60
N GLN A 605 28.46 -7.37 7.38
CA GLN A 605 27.99 -8.39 8.33
C GLN A 605 28.88 -8.50 9.57
N SER A 606 30.19 -8.25 9.46
CA SER A 606 31.12 -8.33 10.59
C SER A 606 31.02 -7.15 11.56
N ILE A 607 30.51 -6.00 11.10
CA ILE A 607 30.41 -4.76 11.89
C ILE A 607 29.00 -4.57 12.49
N GLY A 608 27.96 -5.14 11.87
CA GLY A 608 26.55 -4.93 12.24
C GLY A 608 25.99 -5.81 13.36
N GLY A 609 26.77 -6.73 13.95
CA GLY A 609 26.36 -7.56 15.10
C GLY A 609 25.20 -8.55 14.88
N LYS A 610 24.46 -8.47 13.77
CA LYS A 610 23.48 -9.48 13.33
C LYS A 610 23.95 -10.08 12.00
N PRO A 611 24.22 -11.39 11.92
CA PRO A 611 24.55 -12.05 10.67
C PRO A 611 23.29 -12.11 9.81
N VAL A 612 23.05 -11.11 8.97
CA VAL A 612 22.15 -11.29 7.82
C VAL A 612 22.91 -12.19 6.86
N LEU A 613 22.74 -13.51 7.00
CA LEU A 613 23.39 -14.48 6.11
C LEU A 613 23.14 -14.05 4.66
N CYS A 614 24.18 -14.04 3.82
CA CYS A 614 24.05 -13.83 2.37
C CYS A 614 22.89 -14.67 1.76
N ASN A 615 22.64 -15.84 2.35
CA ASN A 615 21.54 -16.73 1.98
C ASN A 615 20.13 -16.14 2.17
N ILE A 616 19.89 -15.17 3.08
CA ILE A 616 18.53 -14.66 3.37
C ILE A 616 18.03 -13.75 2.25
N THR A 617 18.83 -12.79 1.79
CA THR A 617 18.42 -11.89 0.70
C THR A 617 18.28 -12.64 -0.62
N ASP A 618 19.19 -13.59 -0.89
CA ASP A 618 19.12 -14.46 -2.06
C ASP A 618 17.86 -15.35 -2.01
N ARG A 619 17.54 -15.94 -0.85
CA ARG A 619 16.27 -16.67 -0.64
C ARG A 619 15.05 -15.78 -0.81
N ALA A 620 15.07 -14.53 -0.33
CA ALA A 620 13.96 -13.60 -0.47
C ALA A 620 13.71 -13.21 -1.94
N TYR A 621 14.78 -13.03 -2.71
CA TYR A 621 14.71 -12.81 -4.16
C TYR A 621 14.15 -14.04 -4.89
N LEU A 622 14.67 -15.24 -4.59
CA LEU A 622 14.19 -16.49 -5.18
C LEU A 622 12.73 -16.80 -4.80
N ALA A 623 12.32 -16.53 -3.56
CA ALA A 623 10.93 -16.66 -3.13
C ALA A 623 10.01 -15.70 -3.88
N SER A 624 10.47 -14.47 -4.17
CA SER A 624 9.73 -13.51 -5.01
C SER A 624 9.55 -14.03 -6.43
N LYS A 625 10.63 -14.54 -7.06
CA LYS A 625 10.59 -15.17 -8.38
C LYS A 625 9.58 -16.32 -8.43
N ARG A 626 9.72 -17.28 -7.50
CA ARG A 626 8.86 -18.46 -7.41
C ARG A 626 7.39 -18.10 -7.28
N ARG A 627 7.06 -17.13 -6.42
CA ARG A 627 5.67 -16.69 -6.25
C ARG A 627 5.10 -16.02 -7.49
N CYS A 628 5.89 -15.19 -8.19
CA CYS A 628 5.49 -14.63 -9.47
C CYS A 628 5.28 -15.73 -10.52
N GLN A 629 6.19 -16.69 -10.62
CA GLN A 629 6.10 -17.81 -11.56
C GLN A 629 4.81 -18.60 -11.36
N TYR A 630 4.60 -19.16 -10.17
CA TYR A 630 3.43 -20.00 -9.90
C TYR A 630 2.13 -19.18 -10.00
N GLY A 631 2.09 -18.01 -9.36
CA GLY A 631 0.91 -17.16 -9.36
C GLY A 631 0.46 -16.80 -10.78
N LEU A 632 1.37 -16.36 -11.64
CA LEU A 632 1.04 -15.95 -13.01
C LEU A 632 0.70 -17.16 -13.88
N THR A 633 1.56 -18.18 -13.94
CA THR A 633 1.34 -19.34 -14.82
C THR A 633 0.03 -20.06 -14.51
N ASP A 634 -0.27 -20.28 -13.22
CA ASP A 634 -1.48 -21.00 -12.80
C ASP A 634 -2.75 -20.15 -12.93
N SER A 635 -2.61 -18.82 -13.11
CA SER A 635 -3.72 -17.89 -13.25
C SER A 635 -4.19 -17.68 -14.70
N LYS A 636 -3.51 -18.23 -15.71
CA LYS A 636 -3.87 -18.03 -17.12
C LYS A 636 -5.31 -18.44 -17.46
N GLN A 637 -5.84 -19.46 -16.77
CA GLN A 637 -7.18 -19.99 -17.00
C GLN A 637 -8.26 -19.34 -16.11
N ARG A 638 -7.92 -18.29 -15.36
CA ARG A 638 -8.84 -17.63 -14.42
C ARG A 638 -9.28 -16.27 -14.95
N SER A 639 -10.48 -15.86 -14.57
CA SER A 639 -10.96 -14.49 -14.82
C SER A 639 -10.71 -13.60 -13.60
N PHE A 640 -10.31 -12.36 -13.85
CA PHE A 640 -10.04 -11.36 -12.80
C PHE A 640 -10.91 -10.13 -13.02
N GLY A 641 -11.70 -9.80 -12.00
CA GLY A 641 -12.55 -8.62 -12.00
C GLY A 641 -11.87 -7.37 -11.45
N VAL A 642 -12.69 -6.36 -11.21
CA VAL A 642 -12.32 -5.14 -10.50
C VAL A 642 -13.12 -4.99 -9.21
N ARG A 643 -12.59 -4.21 -8.27
CA ARG A 643 -13.21 -3.95 -6.97
C ARG A 643 -13.18 -2.48 -6.59
N GLU A 644 -14.28 -2.03 -6.00
CA GLU A 644 -14.40 -0.77 -5.28
C GLU A 644 -14.80 -1.05 -3.82
N GLU A 645 -14.22 -0.34 -2.87
CA GLU A 645 -14.37 -0.61 -1.43
C GLU A 645 -14.34 0.71 -0.65
N TYR A 646 -15.29 0.88 0.27
CA TYR A 646 -15.44 2.11 1.04
C TYR A 646 -15.60 1.85 2.53
N ARG A 647 -14.79 2.54 3.33
CA ARG A 647 -14.94 2.61 4.78
C ARG A 647 -16.02 3.63 5.13
N ILE A 648 -17.13 3.14 5.67
CA ILE A 648 -18.26 3.97 6.07
C ILE A 648 -18.52 3.89 7.57
N SER A 649 -19.06 4.97 8.15
CA SER A 649 -19.54 4.96 9.54
C SER A 649 -20.80 4.11 9.68
N TRP A 650 -21.08 3.66 10.91
CA TRP A 650 -22.32 2.96 11.23
C TRP A 650 -23.57 3.80 10.94
N SER A 651 -23.51 5.12 11.18
CA SER A 651 -24.60 6.04 10.85
C SER A 651 -24.94 6.04 9.36
N LEU A 652 -23.92 6.07 8.49
CA LEU A 652 -24.10 5.99 7.04
C LEU A 652 -24.60 4.59 6.64
N PHE A 653 -24.05 3.52 7.22
CA PHE A 653 -24.50 2.15 6.98
C PHE A 653 -26.01 1.99 7.26
N GLN A 654 -26.51 2.52 8.39
CA GLN A 654 -27.94 2.47 8.73
C GLN A 654 -28.78 3.36 7.80
N SER A 655 -28.28 4.53 7.41
CA SER A 655 -28.96 5.41 6.46
C SER A 655 -29.13 4.74 5.09
N VAL A 656 -28.07 4.08 4.59
CA VAL A 656 -28.11 3.28 3.36
C VAL A 656 -29.12 2.15 3.46
N LEU A 657 -29.10 1.36 4.55
CA LEU A 657 -30.10 0.31 4.79
C LEU A 657 -31.53 0.84 4.75
N LYS A 658 -31.79 1.99 5.37
CA LYS A 658 -33.12 2.62 5.39
C LYS A 658 -33.59 2.96 3.98
N VAL A 659 -32.72 3.57 3.15
CA VAL A 659 -33.07 3.90 1.77
C VAL A 659 -33.26 2.64 0.94
N LEU A 660 -32.36 1.65 1.03
CA LEU A 660 -32.49 0.39 0.30
C LEU A 660 -33.82 -0.33 0.62
N ARG A 661 -34.25 -0.35 1.89
CA ARG A 661 -35.56 -0.92 2.30
C ARG A 661 -36.76 -0.20 1.67
N SER A 662 -36.62 1.07 1.31
CA SER A 662 -37.68 1.86 0.67
C SER A 662 -37.74 1.70 -0.86
N LEU A 663 -36.67 1.20 -1.48
CA LEU A 663 -36.61 0.95 -2.93
C LEU A 663 -37.36 -0.34 -3.28
N THR A 664 -37.92 -0.43 -4.49
CA THR A 664 -38.45 -1.70 -5.02
C THR A 664 -37.29 -2.65 -5.37
N PRO A 665 -37.53 -3.97 -5.47
CA PRO A 665 -36.50 -4.92 -5.90
C PRO A 665 -35.84 -4.54 -7.24
N GLU A 666 -36.62 -4.02 -8.19
CA GLU A 666 -36.13 -3.60 -9.51
C GLU A 666 -35.22 -2.37 -9.40
N ALA A 667 -35.57 -1.41 -8.54
CA ALA A 667 -34.75 -0.22 -8.30
C ALA A 667 -33.46 -0.53 -7.51
N ARG A 668 -33.44 -1.64 -6.77
CA ARG A 668 -32.22 -2.15 -6.11
C ARG A 668 -31.34 -2.99 -7.03
N CYS A 669 -31.88 -3.51 -8.12
CA CYS A 669 -31.13 -4.32 -9.06
C CYS A 669 -30.05 -3.46 -9.71
N THR A 670 -28.79 -3.90 -9.62
CA THR A 670 -27.68 -3.20 -10.25
C THR A 670 -27.89 -3.13 -11.74
N GLN A 671 -27.94 -1.90 -12.29
CA GLN A 671 -28.07 -1.73 -13.73
C GLN A 671 -26.76 -2.17 -14.36
N THR A 672 -26.75 -3.32 -15.04
CA THR A 672 -25.61 -3.75 -15.87
C THR A 672 -25.89 -3.36 -17.32
N PRO A 673 -25.49 -2.16 -17.78
CA PRO A 673 -25.47 -1.88 -19.20
C PRO A 673 -24.49 -2.86 -19.85
N GLY A 674 -24.83 -3.41 -21.03
CA GLY A 674 -24.11 -4.52 -21.64
C GLY A 674 -22.58 -4.35 -21.64
N ARG A 675 -22.07 -3.19 -22.07
CA ARG A 675 -20.64 -2.86 -22.07
C ARG A 675 -20.34 -1.76 -21.05
N LEU A 676 -19.47 -2.04 -20.09
CA LEU A 676 -19.06 -1.06 -19.07
C LEU A 676 -17.94 -0.18 -19.62
N SER A 677 -18.28 1.06 -19.99
CA SER A 677 -17.33 1.99 -20.64
C SER A 677 -16.11 2.32 -19.78
N TYR A 678 -16.20 2.20 -18.45
CA TYR A 678 -15.14 2.53 -17.51
C TYR A 678 -14.10 1.43 -17.29
N LEU A 679 -14.23 0.30 -17.99
CA LEU A 679 -13.29 -0.83 -17.93
C LEU A 679 -12.51 -1.01 -19.24
N TRP A 680 -11.31 -1.54 -19.10
CA TRP A 680 -10.60 -2.28 -20.12
C TRP A 680 -10.91 -3.76 -19.95
N VAL A 681 -11.08 -4.46 -21.06
CA VAL A 681 -11.24 -5.91 -21.09
C VAL A 681 -10.10 -6.48 -21.89
N VAL A 682 -9.34 -7.39 -21.28
CA VAL A 682 -8.19 -8.06 -21.89
C VAL A 682 -8.34 -9.56 -21.67
N SER A 683 -7.89 -10.36 -22.64
CA SER A 683 -7.72 -11.80 -22.44
C SER A 683 -6.76 -12.04 -21.25
N THR A 684 -7.14 -12.88 -20.29
CA THR A 684 -6.27 -13.15 -19.13
C THR A 684 -4.92 -13.72 -19.55
N PRO A 685 -4.83 -14.74 -20.44
CA PRO A 685 -3.53 -15.20 -20.94
C PRO A 685 -2.64 -14.06 -21.44
N ILE A 686 -3.18 -13.13 -22.24
CA ILE A 686 -2.43 -11.97 -22.75
C ILE A 686 -1.95 -11.05 -21.62
N PHE A 687 -2.83 -10.71 -20.67
CA PHE A 687 -2.45 -9.85 -19.55
C PHE A 687 -1.40 -10.51 -18.64
N VAL A 688 -1.61 -11.78 -18.29
CA VAL A 688 -0.70 -12.55 -17.44
C VAL A 688 0.67 -12.70 -18.10
N ASP A 689 0.72 -13.05 -19.39
CA ASP A 689 1.98 -13.16 -20.12
C ASP A 689 2.70 -11.82 -20.24
N TYR A 690 1.95 -10.74 -20.47
CA TYR A 690 2.52 -9.39 -20.42
C TYR A 690 3.19 -9.09 -19.07
N VAL A 691 2.50 -9.34 -17.95
CA VAL A 691 3.07 -9.11 -16.60
C VAL A 691 4.28 -10.03 -16.36
N TRP A 692 4.18 -11.29 -16.77
CA TRP A 692 5.26 -12.27 -16.64
C TRP A 692 6.51 -11.82 -17.40
N HIS A 693 6.39 -11.46 -18.68
CA HIS A 693 7.50 -10.97 -19.50
C HIS A 693 8.06 -9.65 -18.97
N ASN A 694 7.20 -8.78 -18.44
CA ASN A 694 7.61 -7.53 -17.82
C ASN A 694 8.49 -7.75 -16.56
N ILE A 695 8.17 -8.75 -15.74
CA ILE A 695 9.00 -9.12 -14.59
C ILE A 695 10.28 -9.82 -15.08
N ASN A 696 10.14 -10.79 -15.99
CA ASN A 696 11.25 -11.61 -16.48
C ASN A 696 12.37 -10.77 -17.11
N LYS A 697 12.05 -9.70 -17.85
CA LYS A 697 13.10 -8.86 -18.44
C LYS A 697 13.98 -8.21 -17.38
N PHE A 698 13.42 -7.77 -16.25
CA PHE A 698 14.19 -7.14 -15.18
C PHE A 698 14.94 -8.17 -14.33
N THR A 699 14.39 -9.37 -14.09
CA THR A 699 15.15 -10.45 -13.45
C THR A 699 16.32 -10.89 -14.34
N THR A 700 16.10 -11.04 -15.65
CA THR A 700 17.16 -11.39 -16.60
C THR A 700 18.21 -10.30 -16.68
N GLY A 701 17.79 -9.03 -16.71
CA GLY A 701 18.68 -7.87 -16.64
C GLY A 701 19.63 -7.92 -15.45
N PHE A 702 19.06 -8.11 -14.26
CA PHE A 702 19.81 -8.20 -13.01
C PHE A 702 20.75 -9.42 -12.99
N GLU A 703 20.24 -10.60 -13.33
CA GLU A 703 20.99 -11.86 -13.19
C GLU A 703 22.12 -11.98 -14.20
N LEU A 704 21.96 -11.51 -15.44
CA LEU A 704 23.04 -11.52 -16.44
C LEU A 704 24.20 -10.59 -16.05
N ILE A 705 23.91 -9.35 -15.60
CA ILE A 705 24.96 -8.43 -15.12
C ILE A 705 25.65 -9.02 -13.88
N ARG A 706 24.88 -9.66 -13.00
CA ARG A 706 25.41 -10.35 -11.84
C ARG A 706 26.28 -11.57 -12.22
N ALA A 707 25.99 -12.28 -13.31
CA ALA A 707 26.78 -13.43 -13.75
C ALA A 707 28.14 -13.00 -14.35
N GLN A 708 28.19 -11.85 -15.04
CA GLN A 708 29.38 -11.30 -15.72
C GLN A 708 30.47 -10.72 -14.78
N ARG A 709 30.47 -11.06 -13.49
CA ARG A 709 31.46 -10.54 -12.52
C ARG A 709 32.83 -11.16 -12.78
N SER A 710 33.83 -10.32 -13.02
CA SER A 710 35.21 -10.75 -13.23
C SER A 710 35.92 -10.99 -11.89
N GLY A 711 36.44 -12.20 -11.67
CA GLY A 711 37.20 -12.54 -10.45
C GLY A 711 36.39 -12.41 -9.15
N GLY A 712 35.06 -12.47 -9.22
CA GLY A 712 34.16 -12.31 -8.07
C GLY A 712 33.90 -10.87 -7.62
N LEU A 713 34.49 -9.87 -8.31
CA LEU A 713 34.35 -8.46 -7.97
C LEU A 713 33.21 -7.79 -8.75
N THR A 714 32.46 -6.92 -8.08
CA THR A 714 31.41 -6.08 -8.66
C THR A 714 31.93 -4.65 -8.88
N THR A 715 31.93 -4.18 -10.12
CA THR A 715 32.28 -2.78 -10.42
C THR A 715 31.17 -1.81 -10.02
N TRP A 716 31.52 -0.55 -9.81
CA TRP A 716 30.53 0.48 -9.47
C TRP A 716 29.42 0.64 -10.52
N GLU A 717 29.77 0.57 -11.80
CA GLU A 717 28.79 0.66 -12.88
C GLU A 717 27.86 -0.55 -12.91
N GLN A 718 28.37 -1.76 -12.62
CA GLN A 718 27.53 -2.95 -12.45
C GLN A 718 26.58 -2.82 -11.25
N THR A 719 27.05 -2.28 -10.11
CA THR A 719 26.19 -2.00 -8.94
C THR A 719 25.05 -1.06 -9.31
N LYS A 720 25.30 0.03 -10.05
CA LYS A 720 24.24 0.94 -10.50
C LYS A 720 23.20 0.25 -11.37
N MET A 721 23.65 -0.58 -12.32
CA MET A 721 22.75 -1.31 -13.22
C MET A 721 21.92 -2.36 -12.48
N MET A 722 22.53 -3.13 -11.57
CA MET A 722 21.81 -4.10 -10.74
C MET A 722 20.81 -3.40 -9.82
N ASP A 723 21.19 -2.29 -9.18
CA ASP A 723 20.28 -1.48 -8.35
C ASP A 723 19.09 -0.94 -9.18
N MET A 724 19.35 -0.49 -10.41
CA MET A 724 18.29 -0.07 -11.33
C MET A 724 17.29 -1.20 -11.60
N PHE A 725 17.74 -2.39 -11.97
CA PHE A 725 16.85 -3.51 -12.26
C PHE A 725 16.05 -3.98 -11.04
N LEU A 726 16.69 -4.04 -9.87
CA LEU A 726 16.01 -4.39 -8.61
C LEU A 726 14.92 -3.37 -8.24
N ARG A 727 15.14 -2.09 -8.55
CA ARG A 727 14.14 -1.04 -8.34
C ARG A 727 13.00 -1.10 -9.36
N CYS A 728 13.30 -1.42 -10.62
CA CYS A 728 12.26 -1.68 -11.63
C CYS A 728 11.38 -2.89 -11.28
N LEU A 729 11.95 -3.95 -10.70
CA LEU A 729 11.19 -5.13 -10.25
C LEU A 729 10.09 -4.80 -9.24
N ARG A 730 10.32 -3.80 -8.37
CA ARG A 730 9.34 -3.34 -7.37
C ARG A 730 8.06 -2.78 -8.00
N VAL A 731 8.12 -2.32 -9.26
CA VAL A 731 7.02 -1.64 -9.95
C VAL A 731 6.45 -2.47 -11.11
N ALA A 732 7.23 -3.42 -11.63
CA ALA A 732 6.83 -4.29 -12.75
C ALA A 732 5.65 -5.20 -12.41
N VAL A 733 5.53 -5.60 -11.14
CA VAL A 733 4.45 -6.46 -10.62
C VAL A 733 3.12 -5.70 -10.47
N GLY A 734 3.16 -4.36 -10.40
CA GLY A 734 1.99 -3.51 -10.13
C GLY A 734 1.80 -3.14 -8.66
N GLY A 735 0.84 -2.25 -8.38
CA GLY A 735 0.40 -1.91 -7.01
C GLY A 735 1.28 -0.94 -6.21
N HIS A 736 2.30 -0.31 -6.83
CA HIS A 736 3.16 0.67 -6.17
C HIS A 736 3.06 2.05 -6.84
N ASP A 737 3.02 3.13 -6.05
CA ASP A 737 3.11 4.51 -6.57
C ASP A 737 4.58 4.86 -6.81
N TYR A 738 5.06 4.56 -8.01
CA TYR A 738 6.43 4.85 -8.42
C TYR A 738 6.64 6.28 -8.92
N SER A 739 5.60 7.11 -8.93
CA SER A 739 5.77 8.54 -9.25
C SER A 739 6.57 9.29 -8.17
N ARG A 740 6.61 8.73 -6.97
CA ARG A 740 7.39 9.23 -5.83
C ARG A 740 8.85 8.79 -5.85
N GLU A 741 9.23 7.88 -6.73
CA GLU A 741 10.58 7.34 -6.80
C GLU A 741 11.41 8.09 -7.83
N GLY A 742 12.13 9.13 -7.39
CA GLY A 742 12.84 10.06 -8.29
C GLY A 742 13.76 9.40 -9.31
N ALA A 743 14.44 8.30 -8.95
CA ALA A 743 15.32 7.59 -9.88
C ALA A 743 14.59 6.85 -11.01
N LEU A 744 13.34 6.41 -10.78
CA LEU A 744 12.53 5.79 -11.83
C LEU A 744 11.76 6.88 -12.59
N TRP A 745 11.16 7.81 -11.85
CA TRP A 745 10.18 8.77 -12.37
C TRP A 745 10.81 9.91 -13.17
N TRP A 746 11.86 10.56 -12.65
CA TRP A 746 12.38 11.79 -13.25
C TRP A 746 13.08 11.51 -14.58
N SER A 747 12.85 12.39 -15.56
CA SER A 747 13.71 12.48 -16.75
C SER A 747 15.00 13.24 -16.42
N ARG A 748 14.86 14.51 -16.03
CA ARG A 748 15.94 15.38 -15.55
C ARG A 748 15.39 16.30 -14.47
N ARG A 749 16.10 16.43 -13.35
CA ARG A 749 15.71 17.34 -12.26
C ARG A 749 16.89 18.19 -11.80
N GLU A 750 16.68 19.49 -11.74
CA GLU A 750 17.63 20.42 -11.14
C GLU A 750 17.25 20.65 -9.69
N LEU A 751 18.16 20.36 -8.78
CA LEU A 751 17.99 20.62 -7.35
C LEU A 751 18.91 21.78 -6.92
N PRO A 752 18.38 22.77 -6.21
CA PRO A 752 19.18 23.88 -5.71
C PRO A 752 20.22 23.38 -4.69
N GLN A 753 21.45 23.86 -4.80
CA GLN A 753 22.51 23.59 -3.83
C GLN A 753 22.67 24.76 -2.85
N SER A 754 23.13 24.46 -1.63
CA SER A 754 23.37 25.48 -0.59
C SER A 754 24.46 26.49 -0.98
N ALA A 755 25.38 26.10 -1.86
CA ALA A 755 26.37 26.95 -2.52
C ALA A 755 26.75 26.32 -3.88
N GLY A 756 26.90 27.13 -4.94
CA GLY A 756 27.27 26.68 -6.28
C GLY A 756 26.09 26.59 -7.26
N LEU A 757 26.35 26.03 -8.46
CA LEU A 757 25.34 25.79 -9.49
C LEU A 757 24.37 24.67 -9.04
N PRO A 758 23.09 24.70 -9.47
CA PRO A 758 22.15 23.62 -9.22
C PRO A 758 22.73 22.26 -9.64
N ARG A 759 22.52 21.22 -8.83
CA ARG A 759 22.91 19.87 -9.21
C ARG A 759 21.84 19.28 -10.12
N VAL A 760 22.26 18.69 -11.22
CA VAL A 760 21.36 17.96 -12.12
C VAL A 760 21.36 16.50 -11.71
N TYR A 761 20.17 15.92 -11.61
CA TYR A 761 19.95 14.50 -11.41
C TYR A 761 19.12 13.92 -12.55
N TYR A 762 19.42 12.66 -12.89
CA TYR A 762 18.72 11.91 -13.92
C TYR A 762 18.09 10.65 -13.33
N GLY A 763 16.85 10.37 -13.72
CA GLY A 763 16.19 9.09 -13.51
C GLY A 763 16.01 8.35 -14.84
N LEU A 764 15.11 7.36 -14.87
CA LEU A 764 14.80 6.58 -16.08
C LEU A 764 13.80 7.27 -17.02
N GLY A 765 13.19 8.37 -16.60
CA GLY A 765 12.25 9.13 -17.43
C GLY A 765 10.85 8.56 -17.51
N PHE A 766 10.44 7.70 -16.57
CA PHE A 766 9.10 7.09 -16.60
C PHE A 766 7.97 8.11 -16.62
N SER A 767 8.15 9.32 -16.09
CA SER A 767 7.13 10.37 -16.17
C SER A 767 6.81 10.78 -17.61
N GLN A 768 7.79 10.73 -18.51
CA GLN A 768 7.63 11.12 -19.91
C GLN A 768 7.24 9.91 -20.75
N THR A 769 8.00 8.82 -20.64
CA THR A 769 7.79 7.64 -21.49
C THR A 769 6.45 6.96 -21.24
N LEU A 770 5.95 6.95 -20.00
CA LEU A 770 4.63 6.42 -19.68
C LEU A 770 3.52 7.23 -20.36
N GLU A 771 3.57 8.55 -20.26
CA GLU A 771 2.52 9.40 -20.84
C GLU A 771 2.57 9.38 -22.38
N GLN A 772 3.78 9.35 -22.97
CA GLN A 772 3.97 9.31 -24.42
C GLN A 772 3.65 7.93 -25.03
N TYR A 773 4.25 6.86 -24.49
CA TYR A 773 4.19 5.54 -25.12
C TYR A 773 3.24 4.56 -24.42
N GLY A 774 2.49 5.00 -23.42
CA GLY A 774 1.56 4.14 -22.68
C GLY A 774 2.23 3.12 -21.75
N TYR A 775 3.57 3.08 -21.72
CA TYR A 775 4.39 2.15 -20.95
C TYR A 775 5.68 2.82 -20.47
N CYS A 776 6.18 2.41 -19.30
CA CYS A 776 7.42 2.92 -18.70
C CYS A 776 8.70 2.39 -19.40
N TRP A 777 8.98 2.88 -20.61
CA TRP A 777 10.28 2.66 -21.26
C TRP A 777 11.40 3.44 -20.55
N ILE A 778 12.63 2.92 -20.60
CA ILE A 778 13.82 3.61 -20.12
C ILE A 778 14.28 4.59 -21.21
N GLU A 779 14.46 5.86 -20.85
CA GLU A 779 15.06 6.84 -21.76
C GLU A 779 16.48 6.42 -22.21
N PRO A 780 17.02 6.98 -23.31
CA PRO A 780 18.37 6.65 -23.81
C PRO A 780 19.49 7.11 -22.84
N ARG A 781 19.69 6.35 -21.76
CA ARG A 781 20.58 6.66 -20.64
C ARG A 781 21.71 5.64 -20.48
N ILE A 782 21.66 4.55 -21.22
CA ILE A 782 22.50 3.36 -21.02
C ILE A 782 23.26 3.08 -22.31
N ASP A 783 24.57 2.84 -22.16
CA ASP A 783 25.40 2.23 -23.19
C ASP A 783 25.25 0.71 -23.11
N TRP A 784 24.38 0.15 -23.95
CA TRP A 784 24.07 -1.27 -23.99
C TRP A 784 25.24 -2.14 -24.48
N ASN A 785 26.27 -1.56 -25.12
CA ASN A 785 27.49 -2.29 -25.47
C ASN A 785 28.36 -2.56 -24.25
N ARG A 786 28.36 -1.62 -23.30
CA ARG A 786 29.20 -1.68 -22.09
C ARG A 786 28.39 -1.99 -20.83
N LEU A 787 27.08 -2.16 -20.96
CA LEU A 787 26.11 -2.40 -19.88
C LEU A 787 26.33 -1.45 -18.69
N ARG A 788 26.35 -0.14 -18.98
CA ARG A 788 26.55 0.92 -17.98
C ARG A 788 25.84 2.21 -18.38
N PHE A 789 25.61 3.10 -17.43
CA PHE A 789 25.08 4.43 -17.73
C PHE A 789 26.04 5.23 -18.61
N LEU A 790 25.49 6.13 -19.44
CA LEU A 790 26.29 6.97 -20.33
C LEU A 790 27.31 7.81 -19.52
N PRO A 791 28.55 7.97 -20.01
CA PRO A 791 29.64 8.60 -19.24
C PRO A 791 29.36 10.03 -18.76
N ASP A 792 28.56 10.78 -19.52
CA ASP A 792 28.19 12.17 -19.24
C ASP A 792 27.14 12.31 -18.12
N ILE A 793 26.35 11.26 -17.85
CA ILE A 793 25.29 11.28 -16.83
C ILE A 793 25.56 10.35 -15.64
N THR A 794 26.48 9.39 -15.75
CA THR A 794 26.66 8.34 -14.73
C THR A 794 26.99 8.87 -13.32
N GLY A 795 27.57 10.06 -13.20
CA GLY A 795 27.81 10.74 -11.91
C GLY A 795 26.59 11.45 -11.30
N SER A 796 25.50 11.51 -12.05
CA SER A 796 24.27 12.27 -11.77
C SER A 796 23.02 11.40 -11.74
N VAL A 797 23.14 10.08 -11.96
CA VAL A 797 22.03 9.14 -11.76
C VAL A 797 21.83 8.82 -10.28
N LEU A 798 20.61 8.41 -9.93
CA LEU A 798 20.20 8.10 -8.55
C LEU A 798 20.31 6.60 -8.20
N PHE A 799 21.05 5.84 -9.00
CA PHE A 799 21.31 4.42 -8.79
C PHE A 799 22.69 4.22 -8.17
N GLY A 800 22.82 3.22 -7.29
CA GLY A 800 24.03 3.05 -6.50
C GLY A 800 24.28 4.22 -5.55
N SER A 801 23.24 4.91 -5.05
CA SER A 801 23.42 6.15 -4.28
C SER A 801 24.29 6.01 -3.02
N GLY A 802 24.75 7.16 -2.51
CA GLY A 802 25.68 7.30 -1.39
C GLY A 802 25.27 6.66 -0.05
N THR A 803 24.08 6.10 0.13
CA THR A 803 23.73 5.26 1.30
C THR A 803 24.38 3.88 1.24
N LEU A 804 24.60 3.33 0.03
CA LEU A 804 25.44 2.16 -0.18
C LEU A 804 26.93 2.50 0.02
N HIS A 805 27.32 3.74 -0.31
CA HIS A 805 28.71 4.25 -0.21
C HIS A 805 29.10 4.74 1.21
N GLN A 806 28.21 5.40 1.95
CA GLN A 806 28.45 5.89 3.32
C GLN A 806 28.59 4.73 4.29
N ARG A 807 27.84 3.63 4.07
CA ARG A 807 28.04 2.40 4.84
C ARG A 807 29.36 1.71 4.46
N SER A 808 29.86 1.81 3.22
CA SER A 808 31.20 1.29 2.85
C SER A 808 32.35 2.16 3.37
N ASP A 809 32.21 3.49 3.34
CA ASP A 809 33.24 4.43 3.82
C ASP A 809 33.36 4.43 5.36
N SER A 810 32.24 4.27 6.07
CA SER A 810 32.25 4.10 7.54
C SER A 810 32.92 2.78 7.97
N VAL A 811 32.78 1.73 7.16
CA VAL A 811 33.43 0.43 7.37
C VAL A 811 34.94 0.52 7.10
N MET A 812 35.35 1.23 6.05
CA MET A 812 36.76 1.50 5.77
C MET A 812 37.40 2.35 6.89
N ALA A 813 36.73 3.42 7.35
CA ALA A 813 37.23 4.27 8.44
C ALA A 813 37.42 3.51 9.78
N LEU A 814 36.56 2.54 10.08
CA LEU A 814 36.70 1.68 11.28
C LEU A 814 37.83 0.65 11.13
N SER A 815 38.08 0.13 9.92
CA SER A 815 39.22 -0.77 9.67
C SER A 815 40.59 -0.06 9.77
N TYR A 816 40.65 1.24 9.46
CA TYR A 816 41.85 2.06 9.66
C TYR A 816 42.08 2.48 11.12
N LEU A 817 41.03 2.53 11.94
CA LEU A 817 41.16 2.79 13.38
C LEU A 817 41.55 1.52 14.17
N SER A 818 41.21 0.32 13.68
CA SER A 818 41.66 -0.93 14.29
C SER A 818 43.13 -1.27 14.00
N THR A 819 43.77 -0.62 13.03
CA THR A 819 45.18 -0.84 12.66
C THR A 819 46.12 0.25 13.18
N ALA A 820 45.59 1.26 13.87
CA ALA A 820 46.36 2.36 14.45
C ALA A 820 46.62 2.20 15.97
N ASP A 821 46.06 1.17 16.62
CA ASP A 821 46.30 0.83 18.03
C ASP A 821 47.34 -0.30 18.23
N GLU A 822 48.01 -0.72 17.15
CA GLU A 822 49.26 -1.51 17.21
C GLU A 822 50.41 -0.68 16.63
N GLY A 823 50.86 0.30 17.42
CA GLY A 823 52.03 1.14 17.14
C GLY A 823 52.67 1.68 18.40
#